data_AF-A0A2N2FJS9-F1
#
_entry.id   AF-A0A2N2FJS9-F1
#
_cell.length_a   1.000
_cell.length_b   1.000
_cell.length_c   1.000
_cell.angle_alpha   90.00
_cell.angle_beta   90.00
_cell.angle_gamma   90.00
#
_symmetry.space_group_name_H-M   'P 1'
#
loop_
_entity.id
_entity.type
_entity.pdbx_description
1 polymer ?
#
loop_
_entity_poly.entity_id
_entity_poly.type
_entity_poly.pdbx_seq_one_letter_code
_entity_poly.pdbx_strand_id
1 'polypeptide(L)'
;MSAVEIAVALRRFVRTENADALKVLPGLLANLAELPAAQGDTPQDLAAAGEIACLLFTIVRSLRDMALMSRVLHALASLSRFGRCLAMLHIQGRAVPLPQITPILTALPGREYLALVNEMFLAPLADDKQYMAWLKGLLPVPGRCDPGEAMLFLSALADEGAPLSRPLRDALLASCMSETLPKAFAGKPDAATAEALLNSSESLSSPAIQPEALGYALRASGVVGPSRLAPLLAAAPDLAVREPALLSEMRRLAALPEAPVLLLPAAQAEPELLGLVLADMLRQGGELRECALRLTPLLPRLGLVPLLADTPEAERGAVLARIFLALVRHDPDFMRRAAKAMQGMLDTSSLQALAGMLAAQLATDETERAELLTPPAGLAPAKAVKPRRPSLAEALKDALSPLKDQDYSHSSLSGESLEGSTLASVNLSASQFSSVTFLRVRLSACTLQGSTFEGCTFQGCTFAGVDLCDAVFQGCRFEGCTFERCDAARLHLASCVLTGCAVAESSLAGAYLSRVRLDRLMARSSAFSGMRALETALMHCSFTRCDLSGSVLERSACRGSEFVDCTLALARLRHCDVLGVVFTRCSLPGLAMLGGHTDNPQLSKARVATLAAQLARPGGALTVLPQGLQGDTGAAFVAACVGRHVRLDEARRTLAAMRGQNQRRTELALERLTEQQGVFLKLLPQLLVTDVFEKAQGLKGVPACSLGGAGVRVDLALLEKFFPGQAPSAVDPAGQVAPALGIEALYAIGSLGSVAQRPSSDIDCWVCHTEPEGPVQAIREGLQRKLAALEVWADEQFGLEVHFFAMTIDEVRTNSFGMSDKESSGSAQAALLKEEFYRTALKLAGKDLLWWAVPPGADAAAAQSLLTDISALDPRLAGELVDLGQPEPIPASEYFGACLWQMVKALHSPYKSVMKLGLLEKYADKGETMRLLCDRIKEAVLRGRSRPEWVDPYLALFASIRSHYARLGDEGSLSLLAECLRLKADVAPEDLPPEFGQVAQAARTSGTFAHSLRLGGLVNQFMIAGYRRIQGGIKADRAAASITPQDLTRLGRRIAANFSQHEHKVSLVPFLSEDVAFTELYFYAEKAPGKRTVWAVKGKEKATGKAAVESLAPISSPNARFWTRTWRSICRMSA
;
A
#
# COMPACT_ATOMS: atom_id res chain seq x y z
N MET A 1 -31.28 31.10 -18.43
CA MET A 1 -30.15 31.27 -19.37
C MET A 1 -29.48 29.92 -19.54
N SER A 2 -28.93 29.60 -20.72
CA SER A 2 -28.11 28.39 -20.90
C SER A 2 -26.73 28.56 -20.25
N ALA A 3 -26.02 27.45 -20.00
CA ALA A 3 -24.65 27.50 -19.46
C ALA A 3 -23.72 28.31 -20.38
N VAL A 4 -23.88 28.20 -21.70
CA VAL A 4 -23.10 28.96 -22.68
C VAL A 4 -23.38 30.47 -22.58
N GLU A 5 -24.65 30.88 -22.43
CA GLU A 5 -25.02 32.30 -22.26
C GLU A 5 -24.44 32.89 -20.97
N ILE A 6 -24.43 32.10 -19.89
CA ILE A 6 -23.87 32.52 -18.60
C ILE A 6 -22.34 32.65 -18.71
N ALA A 7 -21.65 31.70 -19.37
CA ALA A 7 -20.22 31.79 -19.64
C ALA A 7 -19.86 33.07 -20.43
N VAL A 8 -20.62 33.38 -21.49
CA VAL A 8 -20.45 34.60 -22.30
C VAL A 8 -20.65 35.86 -21.45
N ALA A 9 -21.69 35.89 -20.60
CA ALA A 9 -21.96 37.02 -19.72
C ALA A 9 -20.85 37.22 -18.66
N LEU A 10 -20.36 36.14 -18.05
CA LEU A 10 -19.24 36.17 -17.10
C LEU A 10 -17.93 36.56 -17.79
N ARG A 11 -17.68 36.11 -19.02
CA ARG A 11 -16.52 36.51 -19.82
C ARG A 11 -16.54 38.01 -20.12
N ARG A 12 -17.72 38.56 -20.42
CA ARG A 12 -17.91 40.02 -20.58
C ARG A 12 -17.68 40.76 -19.26
N PHE A 13 -18.18 40.24 -18.15
CA PHE A 13 -17.96 40.79 -16.81
C PHE A 13 -16.45 40.89 -16.49
N VAL A 14 -15.69 39.80 -16.65
CA VAL A 14 -14.25 39.77 -16.36
C VAL A 14 -13.47 40.75 -17.26
N ARG A 15 -13.95 41.03 -18.48
CA ARG A 15 -13.29 41.96 -19.43
C ARG A 15 -13.60 43.44 -19.23
N THR A 16 -14.65 43.81 -18.50
CA THR A 16 -15.18 45.19 -18.52
C THR A 16 -14.76 46.08 -17.35
N GLU A 17 -14.12 45.54 -16.29
CA GLU A 17 -13.54 46.29 -15.13
C GLU A 17 -14.32 47.54 -14.65
N ASN A 18 -15.65 47.53 -14.69
CA ASN A 18 -16.47 48.70 -14.33
C ASN A 18 -17.29 48.45 -13.05
N ALA A 19 -17.42 49.46 -12.19
CA ALA A 19 -18.12 49.35 -10.89
C ALA A 19 -19.61 48.98 -11.03
N ASP A 20 -20.26 49.36 -12.15
CA ASP A 20 -21.64 48.96 -12.44
C ASP A 20 -21.80 47.48 -12.78
N ALA A 21 -20.72 46.78 -13.19
CA ALA A 21 -20.77 45.36 -13.51
C ALA A 21 -21.05 44.50 -12.27
N LEU A 22 -20.60 44.91 -11.08
CA LEU A 22 -20.85 44.21 -9.80
C LEU A 22 -22.34 44.14 -9.44
N LYS A 23 -23.18 45.05 -9.96
CA LYS A 23 -24.64 45.02 -9.77
C LYS A 23 -25.31 43.87 -10.52
N VAL A 24 -24.67 43.35 -11.58
CA VAL A 24 -25.21 42.28 -12.46
C VAL A 24 -24.81 40.88 -11.98
N LEU A 25 -23.68 40.76 -11.27
CA LEU A 25 -23.16 39.48 -10.78
C LEU A 25 -24.15 38.69 -9.88
N PRO A 26 -24.89 39.30 -8.94
CA PRO A 26 -25.92 38.59 -8.19
C PRO A 26 -26.98 37.90 -9.05
N GLY A 27 -27.40 38.57 -10.14
CA GLY A 27 -28.39 38.02 -11.07
C GLY A 27 -27.83 36.86 -11.90
N LEU A 28 -26.56 36.95 -12.31
CA LEU A 28 -25.86 35.84 -12.98
C LEU A 28 -25.69 34.62 -12.08
N LEU A 29 -25.37 34.83 -10.80
CA LEU A 29 -25.26 33.75 -9.82
C LEU A 29 -26.63 33.11 -9.50
N ALA A 30 -27.71 33.89 -9.48
CA ALA A 30 -29.07 33.37 -9.34
C ALA A 30 -29.46 32.50 -10.55
N ASN A 31 -29.21 32.99 -11.77
CA ASN A 31 -29.44 32.23 -13.00
C ASN A 31 -28.62 30.93 -13.06
N LEU A 32 -27.41 30.93 -12.49
CA LEU A 32 -26.57 29.74 -12.39
C LEU A 32 -27.15 28.71 -11.40
N ALA A 33 -27.73 29.17 -10.29
CA ALA A 33 -28.34 28.30 -9.28
C ALA A 33 -29.66 27.65 -9.75
N GLU A 34 -30.32 28.24 -10.75
CA GLU A 34 -31.54 27.69 -11.37
C GLU A 34 -31.27 26.65 -12.47
N LEU A 35 -30.00 26.42 -12.84
CA LEU A 35 -29.65 25.34 -13.77
C LEU A 35 -29.90 23.97 -13.08
N PRO A 36 -30.54 23.01 -13.76
CA PRO A 36 -30.80 21.69 -13.17
C PRO A 36 -29.51 21.00 -12.73
N ALA A 37 -29.51 20.47 -11.49
CA ALA A 37 -28.32 19.99 -10.77
C ALA A 37 -27.65 18.71 -11.33
N ALA A 38 -28.14 18.18 -12.44
CA ALA A 38 -27.52 17.08 -13.19
C ALA A 38 -28.18 17.01 -14.56
N GLN A 39 -27.49 17.45 -15.61
CA GLN A 39 -27.55 16.94 -16.99
C GLN A 39 -26.74 17.86 -17.90
N GLY A 40 -25.43 17.58 -17.98
CA GLY A 40 -24.62 17.99 -19.13
C GLY A 40 -24.48 16.79 -20.04
N ASP A 41 -25.55 16.40 -20.74
CA ASP A 41 -25.52 15.24 -21.65
C ASP A 41 -24.71 15.55 -22.93
N THR A 42 -24.34 16.82 -23.16
CA THR A 42 -23.54 17.25 -24.31
C THR A 42 -22.14 17.75 -23.91
N PRO A 43 -21.11 17.48 -24.73
CA PRO A 43 -19.75 18.01 -24.51
C PRO A 43 -19.65 19.54 -24.41
N GLN A 44 -20.59 20.27 -25.03
CA GLN A 44 -20.61 21.73 -25.03
C GLN A 44 -21.02 22.31 -23.67
N ASP A 45 -21.96 21.67 -22.98
CA ASP A 45 -22.40 22.08 -21.65
C ASP A 45 -21.31 21.84 -20.60
N LEU A 46 -20.56 20.73 -20.72
CA LEU A 46 -19.41 20.43 -19.86
C LEU A 46 -18.26 21.44 -20.05
N ALA A 47 -17.97 21.82 -21.30
CA ALA A 47 -16.97 22.84 -21.59
C ALA A 47 -17.38 24.23 -21.05
N ALA A 48 -18.66 24.59 -21.19
CA ALA A 48 -19.21 25.83 -20.63
C ALA A 48 -19.15 25.84 -19.10
N ALA A 49 -19.46 24.72 -18.44
CA ALA A 49 -19.36 24.60 -16.98
C ALA A 49 -17.91 24.74 -16.49
N GLY A 50 -16.94 24.14 -17.18
CA GLY A 50 -15.51 24.32 -16.89
C GLY A 50 -15.05 25.76 -17.08
N GLU A 51 -15.53 26.44 -18.14
CA GLU A 51 -15.24 27.84 -18.37
C GLU A 51 -15.84 28.75 -17.27
N ILE A 52 -17.11 28.54 -16.91
CA ILE A 52 -17.78 29.26 -15.82
C ILE A 52 -16.97 29.12 -14.53
N ALA A 53 -16.50 27.90 -14.21
CA ALA A 53 -15.71 27.66 -13.00
C ALA A 53 -14.40 28.47 -13.01
N CYS A 54 -13.67 28.50 -14.13
CA CYS A 54 -12.46 29.32 -14.29
C CYS A 54 -12.75 30.82 -14.16
N LEU A 55 -13.86 31.30 -14.74
CA LEU A 55 -14.27 32.71 -14.67
C LEU A 55 -14.66 33.08 -13.24
N LEU A 56 -15.47 32.27 -12.55
CA LEU A 56 -15.83 32.48 -11.15
C LEU A 56 -14.62 32.44 -10.22
N PHE A 57 -13.65 31.56 -10.48
CA PHE A 57 -12.39 31.54 -9.74
C PHE A 57 -11.55 32.81 -9.97
N THR A 58 -11.59 33.36 -11.18
CA THR A 58 -10.94 34.66 -11.47
C THR A 58 -11.62 35.79 -10.70
N ILE A 59 -12.96 35.77 -10.65
CA ILE A 59 -13.78 36.77 -9.93
C ILE A 59 -13.55 36.68 -8.41
N VAL A 60 -13.58 35.48 -7.83
CA VAL A 60 -13.46 35.31 -6.37
C VAL A 60 -12.10 35.80 -5.84
N ARG A 61 -11.04 35.76 -6.68
CA ARG A 61 -9.71 36.26 -6.32
C ARG A 61 -9.61 37.79 -6.25
N SER A 62 -10.50 38.51 -6.92
CA SER A 62 -10.51 39.99 -6.94
C SER A 62 -11.62 40.59 -6.08
N LEU A 63 -12.60 39.79 -5.64
CA LEU A 63 -13.69 40.21 -4.78
C LEU A 63 -13.20 40.56 -3.36
N ARG A 64 -13.73 41.67 -2.82
CA ARG A 64 -13.55 42.07 -1.42
C ARG A 64 -14.84 41.99 -0.59
N ASP A 65 -15.98 41.78 -1.25
CA ASP A 65 -17.29 41.64 -0.60
C ASP A 65 -17.50 40.20 -0.14
N MET A 66 -17.63 40.01 1.17
CA MET A 66 -17.79 38.69 1.82
C MET A 66 -19.12 38.01 1.47
N ALA A 67 -20.19 38.76 1.27
CA ALA A 67 -21.50 38.21 0.94
C ALA A 67 -21.53 37.70 -0.51
N LEU A 68 -20.90 38.44 -1.44
CA LEU A 68 -20.72 37.98 -2.82
C LEU A 68 -19.78 36.80 -2.92
N MET A 69 -18.68 36.81 -2.16
CA MET A 69 -17.72 35.70 -2.12
C MET A 69 -18.38 34.40 -1.66
N SER A 70 -19.26 34.44 -0.66
CA SER A 70 -20.05 33.28 -0.23
C SER A 70 -20.89 32.70 -1.37
N ARG A 71 -21.57 33.56 -2.14
CA ARG A 71 -22.38 33.13 -3.30
C ARG A 71 -21.52 32.54 -4.42
N VAL A 72 -20.33 33.08 -4.66
CA VAL A 72 -19.40 32.55 -5.66
C VAL A 72 -18.78 31.22 -5.23
N LEU A 73 -18.45 31.05 -3.94
CA LEU A 73 -17.96 29.78 -3.41
C LEU A 73 -19.04 28.69 -3.44
N HIS A 74 -20.30 29.04 -3.15
CA HIS A 74 -21.43 28.13 -3.33
C HIS A 74 -21.55 27.72 -4.81
N ALA A 75 -21.58 28.67 -5.73
CA ALA A 75 -21.61 28.38 -7.16
C ALA A 75 -20.46 27.45 -7.61
N LEU A 76 -19.22 27.72 -7.17
CA LEU A 76 -18.08 26.85 -7.43
C LEU A 76 -18.26 25.45 -6.86
N ALA A 77 -18.84 25.33 -5.65
CA ALA A 77 -19.05 24.04 -5.00
C ALA A 77 -20.13 23.18 -5.69
N SER A 78 -21.14 23.82 -6.28
CA SER A 78 -22.27 23.16 -6.95
C SER A 78 -22.05 22.83 -8.43
N LEU A 79 -21.04 23.41 -9.08
CA LEU A 79 -20.81 23.24 -10.53
C LEU A 79 -20.29 21.85 -10.90
N SER A 80 -19.15 21.47 -10.33
CA SER A 80 -18.48 20.19 -10.56
C SER A 80 -17.35 20.03 -9.57
N ARG A 81 -16.72 18.85 -9.56
CA ARG A 81 -15.47 18.65 -8.84
C ARG A 81 -14.38 19.66 -9.19
N PHE A 82 -14.26 20.03 -10.45
CA PHE A 82 -13.30 21.05 -10.89
C PHE A 82 -13.57 22.40 -10.22
N GLY A 83 -14.83 22.80 -10.10
CA GLY A 83 -15.24 23.99 -9.34
C GLY A 83 -14.90 23.88 -7.84
N ARG A 84 -15.13 22.73 -7.21
CA ARG A 84 -14.75 22.47 -5.80
C ARG A 84 -13.24 22.56 -5.58
N CYS A 85 -12.43 22.02 -6.49
CA CYS A 85 -10.98 22.17 -6.44
C CYS A 85 -10.55 23.64 -6.53
N LEU A 86 -11.19 24.44 -7.39
CA LEU A 86 -10.91 25.88 -7.49
C LEU A 86 -11.33 26.65 -6.22
N ALA A 87 -12.47 26.30 -5.61
CA ALA A 87 -12.89 26.87 -4.32
C ALA A 87 -11.88 26.51 -3.21
N MET A 88 -11.45 25.26 -3.13
CA MET A 88 -10.40 24.80 -2.23
C MET A 88 -9.09 25.59 -2.43
N LEU A 89 -8.63 25.72 -3.68
CA LEU A 89 -7.40 26.46 -4.00
C LEU A 89 -7.48 27.94 -3.57
N HIS A 90 -8.65 28.56 -3.69
CA HIS A 90 -8.85 29.93 -3.19
C HIS A 90 -8.71 30.01 -1.66
N ILE A 91 -9.34 29.09 -0.93
CA ILE A 91 -9.27 29.00 0.54
C ILE A 91 -7.82 28.75 0.98
N GLN A 92 -7.14 27.83 0.32
CA GLN A 92 -5.73 27.48 0.58
C GLN A 92 -4.78 28.64 0.27
N GLY A 93 -5.12 29.49 -0.70
CA GLY A 93 -4.35 30.69 -1.04
C GLY A 93 -4.33 31.78 0.04
N ARG A 94 -5.08 31.62 1.15
CA ARG A 94 -5.11 32.53 2.32
C ARG A 94 -5.37 33.99 2.00
N ALA A 95 -6.03 34.28 0.87
CA ALA A 95 -6.48 35.63 0.54
C ALA A 95 -7.42 36.19 1.63
N VAL A 96 -8.12 35.30 2.33
CA VAL A 96 -8.95 35.57 3.50
C VAL A 96 -8.46 34.71 4.67
N PRO A 97 -8.32 35.26 5.89
CA PRO A 97 -7.96 34.47 7.07
C PRO A 97 -8.98 33.35 7.37
N LEU A 98 -8.49 32.17 7.77
CA LEU A 98 -9.37 31.01 8.05
C LEU A 98 -10.53 31.29 9.02
N PRO A 99 -10.35 32.04 10.13
CA PRO A 99 -11.47 32.34 11.02
C PRO A 99 -12.57 33.15 10.34
N GLN A 100 -12.24 33.94 9.32
CA GLN A 100 -13.19 34.75 8.56
C GLN A 100 -13.86 33.96 7.43
N ILE A 101 -13.25 32.86 6.97
CA ILE A 101 -13.85 31.98 5.95
C ILE A 101 -14.74 30.89 6.56
N THR A 102 -14.52 30.50 7.83
CA THR A 102 -15.37 29.52 8.54
C THR A 102 -16.86 29.85 8.45
N PRO A 103 -17.33 31.08 8.73
CA PRO A 103 -18.76 31.40 8.67
C PRO A 103 -19.35 31.22 7.27
N ILE A 104 -18.56 31.50 6.22
CA ILE A 104 -18.96 31.33 4.82
C ILE A 104 -19.15 29.84 4.50
N LEU A 105 -18.19 29.00 4.87
CA LEU A 105 -18.27 27.55 4.64
C LEU A 105 -19.44 26.95 5.40
N THR A 106 -19.65 27.38 6.64
CA THR A 106 -20.75 26.90 7.48
C THR A 106 -22.14 27.38 7.03
N ALA A 107 -22.22 28.29 6.06
CA ALA A 107 -23.48 28.73 5.47
C ALA A 107 -23.86 27.96 4.19
N LEU A 108 -22.97 27.08 3.69
CA LEU A 108 -23.26 26.21 2.55
C LEU A 108 -24.29 25.13 2.94
N PRO A 109 -25.11 24.64 1.99
CA PRO A 109 -25.98 23.50 2.23
C PRO A 109 -25.17 22.22 2.53
N GLY A 110 -25.79 21.25 3.21
CA GLY A 110 -25.11 20.08 3.78
C GLY A 110 -24.31 19.28 2.75
N ARG A 111 -24.87 19.05 1.57
CA ARG A 111 -24.23 18.32 0.46
C ARG A 111 -22.98 19.05 -0.06
N GLU A 112 -23.08 20.33 -0.38
CA GLU A 112 -21.98 21.15 -0.91
C GLU A 112 -20.88 21.35 0.12
N TYR A 113 -21.25 21.51 1.39
CA TYR A 113 -20.33 21.55 2.51
C TYR A 113 -19.53 20.26 2.61
N LEU A 114 -20.20 19.10 2.65
CA LEU A 114 -19.55 17.79 2.71
C LEU A 114 -18.62 17.57 1.51
N ALA A 115 -19.06 17.95 0.31
CA ALA A 115 -18.26 17.81 -0.90
C ALA A 115 -16.99 18.68 -0.89
N LEU A 116 -17.09 19.94 -0.46
CA LEU A 116 -15.93 20.83 -0.37
C LEU A 116 -14.96 20.42 0.74
N VAL A 117 -15.48 20.06 1.92
CA VAL A 117 -14.66 19.55 3.03
C VAL A 117 -13.97 18.25 2.66
N ASN A 118 -14.66 17.35 1.94
CA ASN A 118 -14.06 16.14 1.41
C ASN A 118 -12.86 16.45 0.51
N GLU A 119 -12.99 17.39 -0.44
CA GLU A 119 -11.88 17.80 -1.31
C GLU A 119 -10.71 18.40 -0.51
N MET A 120 -10.99 19.21 0.51
CA MET A 120 -9.95 19.79 1.38
C MET A 120 -9.19 18.73 2.18
N PHE A 121 -9.83 17.63 2.59
CA PHE A 121 -9.17 16.50 3.23
C PHE A 121 -8.43 15.58 2.25
N LEU A 122 -8.87 15.50 0.99
CA LEU A 122 -8.18 14.77 -0.07
C LEU A 122 -6.93 15.51 -0.58
N ALA A 123 -6.85 16.83 -0.38
CA ALA A 123 -5.71 17.66 -0.78
C ALA A 123 -5.27 18.62 0.36
N PRO A 124 -4.77 18.11 1.49
CA PRO A 124 -4.30 18.99 2.56
C PRO A 124 -3.06 19.78 2.13
N LEU A 125 -2.91 21.01 2.66
CA LEU A 125 -1.64 21.73 2.58
C LEU A 125 -0.63 21.01 3.49
N ALA A 126 0.35 20.34 2.89
CA ALA A 126 1.46 19.73 3.61
C ALA A 126 2.15 20.78 4.50
N ASP A 127 2.48 20.41 5.73
CA ASP A 127 3.20 21.22 6.73
C ASP A 127 2.46 22.43 7.33
N ASP A 128 1.21 22.71 6.94
CA ASP A 128 0.40 23.78 7.56
C ASP A 128 -0.43 23.25 8.75
N LYS A 129 0.22 23.17 9.92
CA LYS A 129 -0.42 22.72 11.18
C LYS A 129 -1.66 23.52 11.54
N GLN A 130 -1.68 24.83 11.24
CA GLN A 130 -2.81 25.70 11.54
C GLN A 130 -4.01 25.42 10.63
N TYR A 131 -3.77 25.21 9.33
CA TYR A 131 -4.79 24.78 8.38
C TYR A 131 -5.38 23.43 8.78
N MET A 132 -4.54 22.45 9.09
CA MET A 132 -5.00 21.11 9.43
C MET A 132 -5.77 21.08 10.75
N ALA A 133 -5.36 21.86 11.74
CA ALA A 133 -6.13 22.01 12.98
C ALA A 133 -7.50 22.65 12.73
N TRP A 134 -7.55 23.70 11.89
CA TRP A 134 -8.80 24.35 11.51
C TRP A 134 -9.72 23.42 10.69
N LEU A 135 -9.19 22.73 9.70
CA LEU A 135 -9.93 21.78 8.84
C LEU A 135 -10.48 20.60 9.66
N LYS A 136 -9.71 20.06 10.61
CA LYS A 136 -10.21 19.06 11.57
C LYS A 136 -11.30 19.62 12.48
N GLY A 137 -11.20 20.90 12.87
CA GLY A 137 -12.24 21.60 13.63
C GLY A 137 -13.56 21.78 12.88
N LEU A 138 -13.60 21.50 11.57
CA LEU A 138 -14.83 21.41 10.78
C LEU A 138 -15.56 20.04 10.97
N LEU A 139 -14.99 19.11 11.76
CA LEU A 139 -15.58 17.82 12.16
C LEU A 139 -15.81 17.78 13.70
N PRO A 140 -16.87 17.11 14.25
CA PRO A 140 -17.93 16.37 13.58
C PRO A 140 -19.23 17.20 13.41
N VAL A 141 -20.25 16.59 12.79
CA VAL A 141 -21.47 17.24 12.28
C VAL A 141 -22.72 17.02 13.19
N PRO A 142 -22.76 17.33 14.51
CA PRO A 142 -24.03 17.29 15.23
C PRO A 142 -24.95 18.43 14.76
N GLY A 143 -26.10 18.08 14.17
CA GLY A 143 -27.20 18.99 13.85
C GLY A 143 -27.12 19.75 12.51
N ARG A 144 -26.21 19.35 11.60
CA ARG A 144 -25.98 20.07 10.33
C ARG A 144 -26.17 19.28 9.04
N CYS A 145 -26.15 17.96 9.08
CA CYS A 145 -26.42 17.11 7.93
C CYS A 145 -27.36 16.01 8.40
N ASP A 146 -28.54 15.95 7.81
CA ASP A 146 -29.44 14.84 8.05
C ASP A 146 -28.99 13.60 7.24
N PRO A 147 -29.49 12.40 7.57
CA PRO A 147 -29.14 11.19 6.85
C PRO A 147 -29.48 11.24 5.35
N GLY A 148 -30.53 11.96 4.95
CA GLY A 148 -30.93 12.11 3.55
C GLY A 148 -29.90 12.91 2.75
N GLU A 149 -29.43 14.04 3.29
CA GLU A 149 -28.38 14.86 2.69
C GLU A 149 -27.05 14.10 2.61
N ALA A 150 -26.71 13.30 3.63
CA ALA A 150 -25.53 12.45 3.62
C ALA A 150 -25.63 11.37 2.52
N MET A 151 -26.82 10.78 2.33
CA MET A 151 -27.07 9.80 1.27
C MET A 151 -27.01 10.43 -0.11
N LEU A 152 -27.56 11.64 -0.30
CA LEU A 152 -27.46 12.39 -1.55
C LEU A 152 -26.01 12.77 -1.89
N PHE A 153 -25.23 13.15 -0.88
CA PHE A 153 -23.80 13.39 -1.01
C PHE A 153 -23.04 12.13 -1.43
N LEU A 154 -23.29 11.00 -0.77
CA LEU A 154 -22.64 9.73 -1.07
C LEU A 154 -23.01 9.21 -2.46
N SER A 155 -24.28 9.36 -2.86
CA SER A 155 -24.72 9.08 -4.23
C SER A 155 -23.97 9.95 -5.24
N ALA A 156 -23.91 11.26 -5.01
CA ALA A 156 -23.22 12.19 -5.90
C ALA A 156 -21.72 11.88 -6.01
N LEU A 157 -21.05 11.55 -4.89
CA LEU A 157 -19.65 11.11 -4.91
C LEU A 157 -19.44 9.85 -5.75
N ALA A 158 -20.35 8.89 -5.63
CA ALA A 158 -20.26 7.64 -6.36
C ALA A 158 -20.51 7.82 -7.87
N ASP A 159 -21.48 8.67 -8.24
CA ASP A 159 -21.75 9.05 -9.63
C ASP A 159 -20.54 9.78 -10.26
N GLU A 160 -19.83 10.58 -9.45
CA GLU A 160 -18.60 11.26 -9.86
C GLU A 160 -17.34 10.35 -9.80
N GLY A 161 -17.43 9.14 -9.24
CA GLY A 161 -16.28 8.25 -9.00
C GLY A 161 -15.23 8.81 -8.04
N ALA A 162 -15.61 9.76 -7.17
CA ALA A 162 -14.70 10.46 -6.27
C ALA A 162 -14.51 9.71 -4.93
N PRO A 163 -13.28 9.63 -4.38
CA PRO A 163 -13.03 8.93 -3.12
C PRO A 163 -13.60 9.70 -1.93
N LEU A 164 -14.07 8.98 -0.91
CA LEU A 164 -14.43 9.55 0.38
C LEU A 164 -13.19 9.62 1.29
N SER A 165 -12.87 10.81 1.80
CA SER A 165 -11.74 10.99 2.71
C SER A 165 -11.98 10.26 4.04
N ARG A 166 -10.92 9.62 4.56
CA ARG A 166 -10.98 8.84 5.80
C ARG A 166 -11.51 9.64 7.01
N PRO A 167 -11.04 10.87 7.28
CA PRO A 167 -11.56 11.66 8.40
C PRO A 167 -13.06 11.96 8.30
N LEU A 168 -13.55 12.26 7.10
CA LEU A 168 -14.97 12.54 6.87
C LEU A 168 -15.82 11.27 6.94
N ARG A 169 -15.34 10.15 6.37
CA ARG A 169 -15.97 8.84 6.47
C ARG A 169 -16.18 8.44 7.93
N ASP A 170 -15.10 8.52 8.71
CA ASP A 170 -15.12 8.11 10.11
C ASP A 170 -16.09 9.01 10.90
N ALA A 171 -16.14 10.32 10.59
CA ALA A 171 -17.12 11.24 11.17
C ALA A 171 -18.58 10.94 10.77
N LEU A 172 -18.85 10.62 9.50
CA LEU A 172 -20.18 10.24 9.00
C LEU A 172 -20.69 8.93 9.63
N LEU A 173 -19.81 7.94 9.73
CA LEU A 173 -20.10 6.65 10.39
C LEU A 173 -20.38 6.84 11.88
N ALA A 174 -19.57 7.65 12.57
CA ALA A 174 -19.72 7.90 14.00
C ALA A 174 -20.96 8.73 14.36
N SER A 175 -21.32 9.72 13.53
CA SER A 175 -22.28 10.77 13.91
C SER A 175 -23.66 10.65 13.24
N CYS A 176 -23.73 10.15 11.99
CA CYS A 176 -24.95 10.18 11.17
C CYS A 176 -25.48 8.77 10.83
N MET A 177 -24.61 7.77 10.72
CA MET A 177 -24.95 6.45 10.15
C MET A 177 -25.01 5.30 11.15
N SER A 178 -24.48 5.44 12.36
CA SER A 178 -24.43 4.36 13.36
C SER A 178 -25.78 4.00 14.00
N GLU A 179 -26.70 4.95 14.19
CA GLU A 179 -27.99 4.71 14.88
C GLU A 179 -29.21 4.63 13.95
N THR A 180 -29.16 5.30 12.80
CA THR A 180 -30.32 5.59 11.94
C THR A 180 -30.41 4.70 10.70
N LEU A 181 -29.28 4.28 10.11
CA LEU A 181 -29.26 3.34 8.98
C LEU A 181 -29.99 2.03 9.35
N PRO A 182 -29.65 1.34 10.47
CA PRO A 182 -30.35 0.12 10.88
C PRO A 182 -31.87 0.31 11.05
N LYS A 183 -32.32 1.49 11.49
CA LYS A 183 -33.75 1.82 11.66
C LYS A 183 -34.44 2.12 10.32
N ALA A 184 -33.77 2.79 9.39
CA ALA A 184 -34.26 3.01 8.03
C ALA A 184 -34.37 1.70 7.23
N PHE A 185 -33.47 0.73 7.48
CA PHE A 185 -33.47 -0.61 6.87
C PHE A 185 -34.39 -1.63 7.53
N ALA A 186 -34.96 -1.31 8.70
CA ALA A 186 -35.99 -2.15 9.30
C ALA A 186 -37.33 -2.11 8.51
N GLY A 187 -37.51 -1.12 7.61
CA GLY A 187 -38.61 -1.04 6.64
C GLY A 187 -38.20 -1.50 5.22
N LYS A 188 -39.12 -1.43 4.24
CA LYS A 188 -38.78 -1.50 2.80
C LYS A 188 -38.33 -0.09 2.35
N PRO A 189 -37.02 0.18 2.15
CA PRO A 189 -36.58 1.43 1.55
C PRO A 189 -36.93 1.46 0.06
N ASP A 190 -37.00 2.67 -0.51
CA ASP A 190 -37.21 2.86 -1.95
C ASP A 190 -35.96 2.51 -2.77
N ALA A 191 -36.15 2.35 -4.09
CA ALA A 191 -35.10 1.92 -5.00
C ALA A 191 -33.90 2.90 -5.03
N ALA A 192 -34.13 4.20 -4.90
CA ALA A 192 -33.10 5.22 -4.95
C ALA A 192 -32.19 5.19 -3.71
N THR A 193 -32.77 4.97 -2.52
CA THR A 193 -32.01 4.83 -1.27
C THR A 193 -31.13 3.58 -1.31
N ALA A 194 -31.68 2.47 -1.81
CA ALA A 194 -30.93 1.24 -2.04
C ALA A 194 -29.77 1.49 -3.01
N GLU A 195 -30.04 2.18 -4.11
CA GLU A 195 -29.07 2.50 -5.15
C GLU A 195 -27.86 3.28 -4.64
N ALA A 196 -28.10 4.34 -3.86
CA ALA A 196 -27.06 5.19 -3.29
C ALA A 196 -26.12 4.44 -2.34
N LEU A 197 -26.64 3.48 -1.57
CA LEU A 197 -25.82 2.64 -0.67
C LEU A 197 -24.94 1.65 -1.43
N LEU A 198 -25.49 1.02 -2.46
CA LEU A 198 -24.75 0.09 -3.30
C LEU A 198 -23.56 0.78 -3.96
N ASN A 199 -23.79 1.99 -4.46
CA ASN A 199 -22.77 2.81 -5.12
C ASN A 199 -21.70 3.34 -4.14
N SER A 200 -22.02 3.46 -2.84
CA SER A 200 -21.13 4.04 -1.81
C SER A 200 -20.43 3.00 -0.92
N SER A 201 -20.73 1.72 -1.13
CA SER A 201 -20.32 0.60 -0.25
C SER A 201 -18.79 0.45 -0.09
N GLU A 202 -18.01 0.63 -1.17
CA GLU A 202 -16.54 0.59 -1.10
C GLU A 202 -15.97 1.70 -0.22
N SER A 203 -16.56 2.89 -0.29
CA SER A 203 -16.14 4.07 0.48
C SER A 203 -16.58 3.99 1.94
N LEU A 204 -17.64 3.23 2.27
CA LEU A 204 -18.22 3.12 3.61
C LEU A 204 -17.75 1.90 4.41
N SER A 205 -17.22 0.86 3.73
CA SER A 205 -16.52 -0.33 4.27
C SER A 205 -16.61 -0.54 5.79
N SER A 206 -17.80 -0.88 6.30
CA SER A 206 -18.05 -1.13 7.72
C SER A 206 -18.65 -2.54 7.95
N PRO A 207 -18.12 -3.33 8.92
CA PRO A 207 -18.68 -4.60 9.38
C PRO A 207 -20.17 -4.64 9.60
N ALA A 208 -20.67 -3.59 10.21
CA ALA A 208 -22.01 -3.57 10.77
C ALA A 208 -23.10 -3.34 9.72
N ILE A 209 -22.73 -3.13 8.45
CA ILE A 209 -23.65 -2.71 7.38
C ILE A 209 -23.67 -3.72 6.21
N GLN A 210 -22.61 -4.52 6.03
CA GLN A 210 -22.44 -5.40 4.86
C GLN A 210 -23.43 -6.58 4.78
N PRO A 211 -23.67 -7.36 5.86
CA PRO A 211 -24.61 -8.49 5.81
C PRO A 211 -26.07 -8.06 5.56
N GLU A 212 -26.50 -6.97 6.19
CA GLU A 212 -27.86 -6.43 6.06
C GLU A 212 -28.10 -5.83 4.67
N ALA A 213 -27.12 -5.09 4.14
CA ALA A 213 -27.18 -4.50 2.79
C ALA A 213 -27.23 -5.57 1.69
N LEU A 214 -26.42 -6.64 1.80
CA LEU A 214 -26.45 -7.75 0.84
C LEU A 214 -27.73 -8.58 0.96
N GLY A 215 -28.14 -8.94 2.18
CA GLY A 215 -29.39 -9.67 2.40
C GLY A 215 -30.59 -8.93 1.80
N TYR A 216 -30.58 -7.59 1.85
CA TYR A 216 -31.61 -6.77 1.22
C TYR A 216 -31.48 -6.74 -0.31
N ALA A 217 -30.28 -6.56 -0.87
CA ALA A 217 -30.08 -6.55 -2.32
C ALA A 217 -30.46 -7.87 -2.99
N LEU A 218 -30.18 -9.01 -2.32
CA LEU A 218 -30.61 -10.34 -2.76
C LEU A 218 -32.14 -10.51 -2.70
N ARG A 219 -32.83 -9.84 -1.77
CA ARG A 219 -34.31 -9.81 -1.70
C ARG A 219 -34.95 -8.84 -2.71
N ALA A 220 -34.22 -7.80 -3.11
CA ALA A 220 -34.63 -6.79 -4.08
C ALA A 220 -34.18 -7.10 -5.52
N SER A 221 -33.46 -8.20 -5.77
CA SER A 221 -32.92 -8.60 -7.08
C SER A 221 -33.98 -8.89 -8.17
N GLY A 222 -35.25 -9.00 -7.78
CA GLY A 222 -36.37 -8.97 -8.71
C GLY A 222 -36.59 -7.59 -9.37
N VAL A 223 -36.02 -6.52 -8.80
CA VAL A 223 -36.18 -5.11 -9.20
C VAL A 223 -34.83 -4.48 -9.58
N VAL A 224 -33.73 -4.89 -8.94
CA VAL A 224 -32.38 -4.35 -9.21
C VAL A 224 -31.69 -5.18 -10.28
N GLY A 225 -31.25 -4.50 -11.36
CA GLY A 225 -30.64 -5.16 -12.52
C GLY A 225 -29.32 -5.91 -12.23
N PRO A 226 -28.95 -6.85 -13.11
CA PRO A 226 -27.81 -7.76 -12.93
C PRO A 226 -26.44 -7.08 -12.77
N SER A 227 -26.30 -5.82 -13.20
CA SER A 227 -25.08 -5.01 -13.09
C SER A 227 -24.66 -4.66 -11.66
N ARG A 228 -25.54 -4.79 -10.67
CA ARG A 228 -25.26 -4.33 -9.29
C ARG A 228 -25.01 -5.44 -8.28
N LEU A 229 -25.29 -6.69 -8.63
CA LEU A 229 -25.14 -7.84 -7.72
C LEU A 229 -23.67 -8.24 -7.49
N ALA A 230 -22.80 -7.95 -8.44
CA ALA A 230 -21.42 -8.38 -8.40
C ALA A 230 -20.52 -7.60 -7.43
N PRO A 231 -20.54 -6.24 -7.43
CA PRO A 231 -19.84 -5.47 -6.40
C PRO A 231 -20.32 -5.81 -4.99
N LEU A 232 -21.61 -6.15 -4.86
CA LEU A 232 -22.24 -6.60 -3.63
C LEU A 232 -21.68 -7.93 -3.11
N LEU A 233 -21.54 -8.93 -3.98
CA LEU A 233 -20.90 -10.19 -3.63
C LEU A 233 -19.44 -10.02 -3.26
N ALA A 234 -18.75 -9.09 -3.93
CA ALA A 234 -17.38 -8.74 -3.58
C ALA A 234 -17.24 -8.03 -2.23
N ALA A 235 -18.27 -7.30 -1.79
CA ALA A 235 -18.27 -6.59 -0.52
C ALA A 235 -18.61 -7.50 0.68
N ALA A 236 -18.99 -8.76 0.47
CA ALA A 236 -19.45 -9.66 1.52
C ALA A 236 -18.78 -11.05 1.46
N PRO A 237 -17.44 -11.12 1.62
CA PRO A 237 -16.61 -12.32 1.44
C PRO A 237 -16.76 -13.39 2.55
N ASP A 238 -17.76 -13.24 3.43
CA ASP A 238 -18.01 -14.12 4.57
C ASP A 238 -19.41 -14.75 4.50
N LEU A 239 -20.09 -14.69 3.35
CA LEU A 239 -21.38 -15.34 3.20
C LEU A 239 -21.23 -16.84 3.28
N ALA A 240 -22.08 -17.47 4.09
CA ALA A 240 -22.22 -18.91 4.09
C ALA A 240 -22.60 -19.35 2.66
N VAL A 241 -21.67 -20.05 2.02
CA VAL A 241 -21.57 -20.56 0.63
C VAL A 241 -22.81 -21.27 0.07
N ARG A 242 -23.89 -21.40 0.85
CA ARG A 242 -25.06 -22.25 0.55
C ARG A 242 -26.39 -21.52 0.51
N GLU A 243 -26.41 -20.20 0.39
CA GLU A 243 -27.68 -19.49 0.22
C GLU A 243 -28.25 -19.81 -1.18
N PRO A 244 -29.37 -20.56 -1.32
CA PRO A 244 -29.85 -21.02 -2.61
C PRO A 244 -30.26 -19.86 -3.55
N ALA A 245 -30.67 -18.74 -2.96
CA ALA A 245 -30.99 -17.51 -3.69
C ALA A 245 -29.75 -16.95 -4.42
N LEU A 246 -28.58 -17.00 -3.77
CA LEU A 246 -27.33 -16.54 -4.36
C LEU A 246 -26.90 -17.40 -5.56
N LEU A 247 -26.93 -18.73 -5.39
CA LEU A 247 -26.64 -19.67 -6.48
C LEU A 247 -27.60 -19.50 -7.67
N SER A 248 -28.89 -19.32 -7.39
CA SER A 248 -29.90 -19.07 -8.41
C SER A 248 -29.62 -17.78 -9.19
N GLU A 249 -29.27 -16.70 -8.49
CA GLU A 249 -29.00 -15.42 -9.14
C GLU A 249 -27.67 -15.43 -9.90
N MET A 250 -26.62 -16.07 -9.37
CA MET A 250 -25.36 -16.25 -10.10
C MET A 250 -25.56 -17.03 -11.41
N ARG A 251 -26.43 -18.04 -11.43
CA ARG A 251 -26.82 -18.74 -12.67
C ARG A 251 -27.52 -17.80 -13.65
N ARG A 252 -28.44 -16.96 -13.16
CA ARG A 252 -29.14 -15.96 -13.99
C ARG A 252 -28.16 -14.96 -14.60
N LEU A 253 -27.21 -14.44 -13.82
CA LEU A 253 -26.15 -13.56 -14.31
C LEU A 253 -25.26 -14.23 -15.35
N ALA A 254 -24.93 -15.51 -15.14
CA ALA A 254 -24.09 -16.26 -16.05
C ALA A 254 -24.74 -16.54 -17.41
N ALA A 255 -26.06 -16.46 -17.50
CA ALA A 255 -26.79 -16.60 -18.76
C ALA A 255 -26.76 -15.32 -19.62
N LEU A 256 -26.30 -14.19 -19.08
CA LEU A 256 -26.29 -12.91 -19.81
C LEU A 256 -25.07 -12.80 -20.75
N PRO A 257 -25.20 -12.11 -21.90
CA PRO A 257 -24.05 -11.84 -22.78
C PRO A 257 -22.89 -11.13 -22.08
N GLU A 258 -23.18 -10.29 -21.08
CA GLU A 258 -22.22 -9.52 -20.29
C GLU A 258 -21.67 -10.29 -19.08
N ALA A 259 -22.00 -11.58 -18.93
CA ALA A 259 -21.57 -12.42 -17.79
C ALA A 259 -20.09 -12.30 -17.43
N PRO A 260 -19.11 -12.19 -18.37
CA PRO A 260 -17.71 -11.98 -18.03
C PRO A 260 -17.42 -10.71 -17.25
N VAL A 261 -18.17 -9.64 -17.48
CA VAL A 261 -18.02 -8.38 -16.73
C VAL A 261 -18.78 -8.48 -15.40
N LEU A 262 -19.95 -9.13 -15.43
CA LEU A 262 -20.85 -9.23 -14.28
C LEU A 262 -20.39 -10.23 -13.22
N LEU A 263 -19.75 -11.35 -13.56
CA LEU A 263 -19.36 -12.38 -12.58
C LEU A 263 -17.94 -12.22 -12.06
N LEU A 264 -17.25 -11.20 -12.54
CA LEU A 264 -15.84 -10.98 -12.29
C LEU A 264 -15.53 -10.51 -10.86
N PRO A 265 -16.31 -9.60 -10.24
CA PRO A 265 -16.21 -9.38 -8.80
C PRO A 265 -16.46 -10.65 -7.98
N ALA A 266 -17.40 -11.51 -8.40
CA ALA A 266 -17.67 -12.79 -7.73
C ALA A 266 -16.50 -13.77 -7.89
N ALA A 267 -15.82 -13.80 -9.04
CA ALA A 267 -14.61 -14.58 -9.27
C ALA A 267 -13.46 -14.19 -8.33
N GLN A 268 -13.40 -12.91 -7.94
CA GLN A 268 -12.37 -12.39 -7.04
C GLN A 268 -12.68 -12.66 -5.57
N ALA A 269 -13.95 -12.55 -5.18
CA ALA A 269 -14.35 -12.69 -3.80
C ALA A 269 -14.63 -14.14 -3.38
N GLU A 270 -15.31 -14.90 -4.24
CA GLU A 270 -15.76 -16.27 -3.97
C GLU A 270 -15.41 -17.22 -5.15
N PRO A 271 -14.11 -17.43 -5.44
CA PRO A 271 -13.68 -18.20 -6.61
C PRO A 271 -14.14 -19.67 -6.57
N GLU A 272 -14.19 -20.29 -5.40
CA GLU A 272 -14.65 -21.67 -5.23
C GLU A 272 -16.13 -21.83 -5.61
N LEU A 273 -16.98 -20.90 -5.13
CA LEU A 273 -18.40 -20.87 -5.45
C LEU A 273 -18.62 -20.64 -6.96
N LEU A 274 -17.89 -19.70 -7.56
CA LEU A 274 -17.97 -19.50 -9.00
C LEU A 274 -17.49 -20.74 -9.77
N GLY A 275 -16.44 -21.41 -9.31
CA GLY A 275 -15.97 -22.68 -9.88
C GLY A 275 -17.06 -23.76 -9.89
N LEU A 276 -17.81 -23.90 -8.78
CA LEU A 276 -18.94 -24.83 -8.69
C LEU A 276 -20.10 -24.43 -9.62
N VAL A 277 -20.44 -23.14 -9.70
CA VAL A 277 -21.47 -22.63 -10.62
C VAL A 277 -21.08 -22.90 -12.08
N LEU A 278 -19.82 -22.66 -12.44
CA LEU A 278 -19.32 -22.91 -13.79
C LEU A 278 -19.29 -24.41 -14.12
N ALA A 279 -18.94 -25.28 -13.16
CA ALA A 279 -19.01 -26.73 -13.35
C ALA A 279 -20.46 -27.18 -13.61
N ASP A 280 -21.39 -26.62 -12.87
CA ASP A 280 -22.82 -26.88 -13.04
C ASP A 280 -23.31 -26.42 -14.42
N MET A 281 -22.89 -25.24 -14.87
CA MET A 281 -23.19 -24.75 -16.22
C MET A 281 -22.60 -25.62 -17.33
N LEU A 282 -21.37 -26.14 -17.15
CA LEU A 282 -20.76 -27.08 -18.09
C LEU A 282 -21.60 -28.35 -18.24
N ARG A 283 -22.18 -28.87 -17.14
CA ARG A 283 -23.07 -30.04 -17.14
C ARG A 283 -24.41 -29.77 -17.83
N GLN A 284 -24.95 -28.55 -17.72
CA GLN A 284 -26.24 -28.18 -18.31
C GLN A 284 -26.22 -28.05 -19.84
N GLY A 285 -25.05 -27.79 -20.45
CA GLY A 285 -24.89 -27.77 -21.91
C GLY A 285 -25.38 -26.47 -22.59
N GLY A 286 -25.45 -26.48 -23.92
CA GLY A 286 -25.95 -25.35 -24.73
C GLY A 286 -25.14 -24.06 -24.59
N GLU A 287 -25.82 -22.91 -24.57
CA GLU A 287 -25.20 -21.58 -24.43
C GLU A 287 -24.51 -21.38 -23.07
N LEU A 288 -25.02 -22.03 -22.02
CA LEU A 288 -24.40 -21.98 -20.68
C LEU A 288 -23.01 -22.63 -20.67
N ARG A 289 -22.81 -23.70 -21.43
CA ARG A 289 -21.49 -24.32 -21.62
C ARG A 289 -20.51 -23.33 -22.26
N GLU A 290 -20.94 -22.64 -23.32
CA GLU A 290 -20.12 -21.64 -24.01
C GLU A 290 -19.75 -20.49 -23.09
N CYS A 291 -20.70 -20.00 -22.30
CA CYS A 291 -20.45 -18.96 -21.31
C CYS A 291 -19.47 -19.44 -20.22
N ALA A 292 -19.68 -20.65 -19.68
CA ALA A 292 -18.81 -21.20 -18.65
C ALA A 292 -17.34 -21.28 -19.11
N LEU A 293 -17.12 -21.69 -20.36
CA LEU A 293 -15.79 -21.80 -20.98
C LEU A 293 -15.13 -20.44 -21.23
N ARG A 294 -15.90 -19.38 -21.49
CA ARG A 294 -15.39 -18.01 -21.61
C ARG A 294 -15.00 -17.41 -20.26
N LEU A 295 -15.69 -17.83 -19.19
CA LEU A 295 -15.44 -17.35 -17.82
C LEU A 295 -14.29 -18.08 -17.14
N THR A 296 -13.97 -19.30 -17.56
CA THR A 296 -12.93 -20.09 -16.89
C THR A 296 -11.54 -19.42 -16.83
N PRO A 297 -11.06 -18.68 -17.85
CA PRO A 297 -9.78 -17.94 -17.75
C PRO A 297 -9.76 -16.87 -16.65
N LEU A 298 -10.91 -16.46 -16.12
CA LEU A 298 -11.03 -15.51 -15.02
C LEU A 298 -10.88 -16.18 -13.63
N LEU A 299 -10.91 -17.51 -13.56
CA LEU A 299 -10.84 -18.22 -12.29
C LEU A 299 -9.40 -18.30 -11.77
N PRO A 300 -9.13 -17.91 -10.52
CA PRO A 300 -7.90 -18.26 -9.85
C PRO A 300 -7.86 -19.77 -9.56
N ARG A 301 -6.72 -20.26 -9.09
CA ARG A 301 -6.51 -21.70 -8.80
C ARG A 301 -7.59 -22.28 -7.90
N LEU A 302 -7.97 -21.56 -6.85
CA LEU A 302 -9.02 -21.96 -5.91
C LEU A 302 -10.37 -22.22 -6.57
N GLY A 303 -10.72 -21.52 -7.64
CA GLY A 303 -11.96 -21.76 -8.40
C GLY A 303 -11.82 -22.84 -9.47
N LEU A 304 -10.62 -23.02 -10.01
CA LEU A 304 -10.35 -24.05 -11.02
C LEU A 304 -10.39 -25.47 -10.43
N VAL A 305 -9.96 -25.66 -9.18
CA VAL A 305 -9.99 -26.95 -8.48
C VAL A 305 -11.41 -27.53 -8.40
N PRO A 306 -12.41 -26.84 -7.81
CA PRO A 306 -13.78 -27.33 -7.77
C PRO A 306 -14.37 -27.44 -9.17
N LEU A 307 -14.06 -26.52 -10.10
CA LEU A 307 -14.50 -26.63 -11.48
C LEU A 307 -14.10 -27.98 -12.10
N LEU A 308 -12.82 -28.34 -12.03
CA LEU A 308 -12.28 -29.55 -12.63
C LEU A 308 -12.72 -30.82 -11.89
N ALA A 309 -12.81 -30.75 -10.55
CA ALA A 309 -13.26 -31.87 -9.73
C ALA A 309 -14.70 -32.28 -10.08
N ASP A 310 -15.58 -31.30 -10.26
CA ASP A 310 -17.00 -31.49 -10.58
C ASP A 310 -17.29 -31.63 -12.08
N THR A 311 -16.28 -31.43 -12.95
CA THR A 311 -16.36 -31.69 -14.38
C THR A 311 -16.19 -33.19 -14.65
N PRO A 312 -17.10 -33.84 -15.42
CA PRO A 312 -16.96 -35.25 -15.81
C PRO A 312 -15.60 -35.54 -16.48
N GLU A 313 -14.97 -36.65 -16.13
CA GLU A 313 -13.62 -37.00 -16.59
C GLU A 313 -13.49 -37.01 -18.12
N ALA A 314 -14.51 -37.53 -18.82
CA ALA A 314 -14.57 -37.54 -20.29
C ALA A 314 -14.60 -36.13 -20.93
N GLU A 315 -15.00 -35.10 -20.18
CA GLU A 315 -15.13 -33.74 -20.68
C GLU A 315 -13.98 -32.82 -20.26
N ARG A 316 -13.20 -33.20 -19.23
CA ARG A 316 -12.10 -32.38 -18.70
C ARG A 316 -11.10 -31.98 -19.78
N GLY A 317 -10.74 -32.90 -20.68
CA GLY A 317 -9.80 -32.62 -21.77
C GLY A 317 -10.30 -31.54 -22.74
N ALA A 318 -11.58 -31.61 -23.14
CA ALA A 318 -12.19 -30.63 -24.03
C ALA A 318 -12.37 -29.25 -23.37
N VAL A 319 -12.66 -29.23 -22.07
CA VAL A 319 -12.73 -28.00 -21.26
C VAL A 319 -11.35 -27.34 -21.17
N LEU A 320 -10.32 -28.10 -20.80
CA LEU A 320 -8.93 -27.63 -20.72
C LEU A 320 -8.40 -27.13 -22.05
N ALA A 321 -8.72 -27.82 -23.16
CA ALA A 321 -8.40 -27.41 -24.52
C ALA A 321 -8.93 -26.01 -24.85
N ARG A 322 -10.18 -25.73 -24.46
CA ARG A 322 -10.82 -24.45 -24.75
C ARG A 322 -10.30 -23.32 -23.88
N ILE A 323 -10.02 -23.60 -22.61
CA ILE A 323 -9.33 -22.67 -21.71
C ILE A 323 -7.97 -22.29 -22.29
N PHE A 324 -7.21 -23.29 -22.71
CA PHE A 324 -5.90 -23.10 -23.33
C PHE A 324 -5.97 -22.21 -24.57
N LEU A 325 -6.91 -22.44 -25.49
CA LEU A 325 -7.09 -21.60 -26.68
C LEU A 325 -7.47 -20.16 -26.34
N ALA A 326 -8.24 -19.94 -25.27
CA ALA A 326 -8.51 -18.60 -24.76
C ALA A 326 -7.24 -17.96 -24.18
N LEU A 327 -6.44 -18.72 -23.42
CA LEU A 327 -5.18 -18.25 -22.86
C LEU A 327 -4.12 -17.96 -23.92
N VAL A 328 -4.02 -18.74 -25.00
CA VAL A 328 -3.12 -18.46 -26.14
C VAL A 328 -3.42 -17.12 -26.78
N ARG A 329 -4.71 -16.73 -26.87
CA ARG A 329 -5.11 -15.41 -27.38
C ARG A 329 -4.85 -14.28 -26.39
N HIS A 330 -4.83 -14.59 -25.10
CA HIS A 330 -4.68 -13.61 -24.03
C HIS A 330 -3.22 -13.35 -23.63
N ASP A 331 -2.43 -14.42 -23.46
CA ASP A 331 -1.03 -14.41 -23.04
C ASP A 331 -0.21 -15.41 -23.90
N PRO A 332 -0.01 -15.11 -25.20
CA PRO A 332 0.75 -15.98 -26.11
C PRO A 332 2.20 -16.17 -25.66
N ASP A 333 2.74 -15.18 -24.94
CA ASP A 333 4.09 -15.16 -24.43
C ASP A 333 4.31 -16.15 -23.28
N PHE A 334 3.39 -16.21 -22.32
CA PHE A 334 3.35 -17.27 -21.32
C PHE A 334 3.29 -18.63 -22.00
N MET A 335 2.40 -18.79 -22.99
CA MET A 335 2.21 -20.07 -23.66
C MET A 335 3.47 -20.55 -24.40
N ARG A 336 4.21 -19.64 -25.02
CA ARG A 336 5.52 -19.94 -25.62
C ARG A 336 6.54 -20.42 -24.58
N ARG A 337 6.64 -19.75 -23.43
CA ARG A 337 7.58 -20.13 -22.35
C ARG A 337 7.18 -21.46 -21.73
N ALA A 338 5.88 -21.67 -21.49
CA ALA A 338 5.33 -22.92 -21.00
C ALA A 338 5.63 -24.08 -21.96
N ALA A 339 5.39 -23.88 -23.26
CA ALA A 339 5.71 -24.85 -24.29
C ALA A 339 7.19 -25.23 -24.30
N LYS A 340 8.09 -24.25 -24.24
CA LYS A 340 9.54 -24.48 -24.16
C LYS A 340 9.93 -25.26 -22.90
N ALA A 341 9.38 -24.87 -21.74
CA ALA A 341 9.65 -25.52 -20.46
C ALA A 341 9.11 -26.96 -20.38
N MET A 342 8.18 -27.33 -21.26
CA MET A 342 7.52 -28.65 -21.30
C MET A 342 7.73 -29.37 -22.62
N GLN A 343 8.69 -28.95 -23.44
CA GLN A 343 8.90 -29.51 -24.77
C GLN A 343 9.12 -31.03 -24.76
N GLY A 344 9.68 -31.58 -23.67
CA GLY A 344 9.91 -33.02 -23.50
C GLY A 344 8.65 -33.85 -23.23
N MET A 345 7.48 -33.23 -23.04
CA MET A 345 6.20 -33.96 -22.87
C MET A 345 5.51 -34.28 -24.19
N LEU A 346 5.93 -33.67 -25.30
CA LEU A 346 5.28 -33.78 -26.60
C LEU A 346 6.24 -34.33 -27.66
N ASP A 347 5.69 -35.01 -28.66
CA ASP A 347 6.43 -35.42 -29.86
C ASP A 347 6.65 -34.23 -30.82
N THR A 348 7.55 -34.42 -31.79
CA THR A 348 7.93 -33.38 -32.75
C THR A 348 6.76 -32.83 -33.57
N SER A 349 5.77 -33.65 -33.93
CA SER A 349 4.62 -33.20 -34.73
C SER A 349 3.67 -32.32 -33.91
N SER A 350 3.44 -32.69 -32.65
CA SER A 350 2.68 -31.89 -31.69
C SER A 350 3.35 -30.55 -31.39
N LEU A 351 4.68 -30.54 -31.26
CA LEU A 351 5.47 -29.31 -31.09
C LEU A 351 5.39 -28.39 -32.31
N GLN A 352 5.44 -28.95 -33.53
CA GLN A 352 5.29 -28.17 -34.77
C GLN A 352 3.90 -27.52 -34.87
N ALA A 353 2.84 -28.28 -34.54
CA ALA A 353 1.48 -27.75 -34.52
C ALA A 353 1.32 -26.59 -33.51
N LEU A 354 1.87 -26.76 -32.30
CA LEU A 354 1.88 -25.74 -31.27
C LEU A 354 2.68 -24.49 -31.69
N ALA A 355 3.85 -24.68 -32.29
CA ALA A 355 4.68 -23.60 -32.80
C ALA A 355 3.95 -22.79 -33.89
N GLY A 356 3.24 -23.46 -34.80
CA GLY A 356 2.43 -22.81 -35.84
C GLY A 356 1.30 -21.96 -35.25
N MET A 357 0.57 -22.47 -34.26
CA MET A 357 -0.48 -21.73 -33.56
C MET A 357 0.05 -20.49 -32.83
N LEU A 358 1.17 -20.63 -32.12
CA LEU A 358 1.80 -19.52 -31.42
C LEU A 358 2.32 -18.48 -32.42
N ALA A 359 2.99 -18.91 -33.48
CA ALA A 359 3.58 -18.02 -34.50
C ALA A 359 2.52 -17.13 -35.16
N ALA A 360 1.32 -17.66 -35.46
CA ALA A 360 0.24 -16.87 -36.05
C ALA A 360 -0.25 -15.73 -35.13
N GLN A 361 -0.35 -15.97 -33.82
CA GLN A 361 -0.75 -14.94 -32.86
C GLN A 361 0.36 -13.90 -32.62
N LEU A 362 1.61 -14.34 -32.63
CA LEU A 362 2.77 -13.49 -32.47
C LEU A 362 2.99 -12.55 -33.65
N ALA A 363 2.65 -12.98 -34.87
CA ALA A 363 2.73 -12.12 -36.06
C ALA A 363 1.82 -10.89 -35.94
N THR A 364 0.62 -11.05 -35.38
CA THR A 364 -0.28 -9.93 -35.09
C THR A 364 0.32 -8.95 -34.06
N ASP A 365 0.92 -9.45 -32.99
CA ASP A 365 1.55 -8.63 -31.95
C ASP A 365 2.80 -7.88 -32.49
N GLU A 366 3.59 -8.53 -33.35
CA GLU A 366 4.72 -7.90 -34.04
C GLU A 366 4.26 -6.75 -34.96
N THR A 367 3.08 -6.86 -35.56
CA THR A 367 2.51 -5.81 -36.41
C THR A 367 2.10 -4.59 -35.58
N GLU A 368 1.38 -4.81 -34.47
CA GLU A 368 0.99 -3.73 -33.55
C GLU A 368 2.22 -3.04 -32.91
N ARG A 369 3.23 -3.83 -32.55
CA ARG A 369 4.51 -3.32 -32.03
C ARG A 369 5.28 -2.54 -33.10
N ALA A 370 5.25 -2.98 -34.36
CA ALA A 370 5.86 -2.24 -35.47
C ALA A 370 5.17 -0.90 -35.72
N GLU A 371 3.83 -0.84 -35.60
CA GLU A 371 3.07 0.42 -35.64
C GLU A 371 3.39 1.35 -34.46
N LEU A 372 3.69 0.79 -33.29
CA LEU A 372 4.20 1.54 -32.15
C LEU A 372 5.61 2.03 -32.40
N LEU A 373 6.48 1.24 -33.02
CA LEU A 373 7.86 1.61 -33.32
C LEU A 373 8.04 2.55 -34.50
N THR A 374 7.03 2.68 -35.36
CA THR A 374 7.14 3.53 -36.54
C THR A 374 6.96 5.00 -36.14
N PRO A 375 8.01 5.82 -36.27
CA PRO A 375 7.82 7.27 -36.20
C PRO A 375 6.87 7.71 -37.33
N PRO A 376 6.03 8.74 -37.13
CA PRO A 376 5.23 9.34 -38.21
C PRO A 376 6.09 9.62 -39.46
N ALA A 377 5.57 9.30 -40.63
CA ALA A 377 6.28 9.43 -41.90
C ALA A 377 6.64 10.91 -42.17
N GLY A 378 7.95 11.20 -42.33
CA GLY A 378 8.42 12.55 -42.67
C GLY A 378 9.88 12.90 -42.37
N LEU A 379 10.64 12.07 -41.65
CA LEU A 379 11.99 12.44 -41.16
C LEU A 379 13.11 11.63 -41.81
N ALA A 380 13.17 11.64 -43.14
CA ALA A 380 14.45 11.35 -43.80
C ALA A 380 15.38 12.55 -43.56
N PRO A 381 16.65 12.36 -43.12
CA PRO A 381 17.59 13.46 -43.02
C PRO A 381 17.67 14.14 -44.38
N ALA A 382 17.27 15.42 -44.45
CA ALA A 382 17.40 16.19 -45.67
C ALA A 382 18.89 16.21 -46.06
N LYS A 383 19.21 15.76 -47.27
CA LYS A 383 20.55 15.99 -47.85
C LYS A 383 20.84 17.48 -47.73
N ALA A 384 21.92 17.82 -47.04
CA ALA A 384 22.33 19.19 -46.77
C ALA A 384 22.38 19.99 -48.08
N VAL A 385 21.38 20.85 -48.29
CA VAL A 385 21.48 21.97 -49.23
C VAL A 385 22.35 23.00 -48.53
N LYS A 386 23.36 23.56 -49.20
CA LYS A 386 24.21 24.61 -48.65
C LYS A 386 23.61 25.99 -48.92
N PRO A 387 22.88 26.63 -47.99
CA PRO A 387 22.80 28.08 -47.96
C PRO A 387 24.07 28.63 -47.28
N ARG A 388 24.56 29.79 -47.76
CA ARG A 388 25.55 30.61 -47.05
C ARG A 388 24.87 31.23 -45.83
N ARG A 389 24.84 30.51 -44.71
CA ARG A 389 24.38 31.00 -43.41
C ARG A 389 25.57 31.09 -42.45
N PRO A 390 25.51 31.99 -41.44
CA PRO A 390 26.54 32.05 -40.41
C PRO A 390 26.69 30.70 -39.71
N SER A 391 27.93 30.30 -39.42
CA SER A 391 28.20 29.04 -38.70
C SER A 391 27.78 29.19 -37.24
N LEU A 392 26.88 28.32 -36.78
CA LEU A 392 26.49 28.27 -35.37
C LEU A 392 27.71 28.02 -34.46
N ALA A 393 28.64 27.15 -34.91
CA ALA A 393 29.88 26.87 -34.17
C ALA A 393 30.77 28.11 -34.04
N GLU A 394 30.82 28.98 -35.05
CA GLU A 394 31.58 30.23 -34.98
C GLU A 394 30.90 31.26 -34.08
N ALA A 395 29.58 31.40 -34.18
CA ALA A 395 28.81 32.31 -33.36
C ALA A 395 28.87 31.96 -31.86
N LEU A 396 29.03 30.68 -31.53
CA LEU A 396 29.12 30.19 -30.16
C LEU A 396 30.54 30.28 -29.55
N LYS A 397 31.58 30.56 -30.34
CA LYS A 397 32.94 30.80 -29.82
C LYS A 397 33.03 32.05 -28.94
N ASP A 398 32.19 33.05 -29.21
CA ASP A 398 32.04 34.26 -28.38
C ASP A 398 31.03 34.02 -27.24
N ALA A 399 31.31 32.99 -26.42
CA ALA A 399 30.43 32.35 -25.43
C ALA A 399 29.72 33.27 -24.40
N LEU A 400 30.08 34.55 -24.35
CA LEU A 400 29.53 35.56 -23.44
C LEU A 400 28.39 36.39 -24.03
N SER A 401 28.22 36.44 -25.35
CA SER A 401 27.18 37.25 -25.98
C SER A 401 25.88 36.45 -26.17
N PRO A 402 24.70 36.97 -25.78
CA PRO A 402 23.43 36.33 -26.06
C PRO A 402 23.17 36.36 -27.57
N LEU A 403 22.93 35.20 -28.18
CA LEU A 403 22.47 35.13 -29.58
C LEU A 403 20.98 35.42 -29.60
N LYS A 404 20.58 36.43 -30.38
CA LYS A 404 19.20 36.88 -30.45
C LYS A 404 18.74 37.09 -31.89
N ASP A 405 17.53 36.61 -32.22
CA ASP A 405 16.82 36.86 -33.49
C ASP A 405 17.61 36.43 -34.75
N GLN A 406 18.36 35.32 -34.68
CA GLN A 406 19.25 34.83 -35.74
C GLN A 406 18.78 33.49 -36.34
N ASP A 407 19.10 33.26 -37.62
CA ASP A 407 18.77 32.03 -38.35
C ASP A 407 19.99 31.14 -38.58
N TYR A 408 19.99 30.00 -37.90
CA TYR A 408 20.96 28.91 -37.97
C TYR A 408 20.30 27.58 -38.37
N SER A 409 19.14 27.61 -39.02
CA SER A 409 18.48 26.39 -39.48
C SER A 409 19.34 25.59 -40.46
N HIS A 410 19.27 24.25 -40.37
CA HIS A 410 20.13 23.28 -41.05
C HIS A 410 21.62 23.32 -40.65
N SER A 411 21.96 23.92 -39.50
CA SER A 411 23.33 23.91 -39.00
C SER A 411 23.72 22.53 -38.45
N SER A 412 25.03 22.28 -38.33
CA SER A 412 25.55 21.09 -37.68
C SER A 412 26.60 21.46 -36.64
N LEU A 413 26.51 20.84 -35.46
CA LEU A 413 27.45 21.01 -34.36
C LEU A 413 27.80 19.63 -33.79
N SER A 414 29.10 19.37 -33.58
CA SER A 414 29.55 18.08 -33.08
C SER A 414 30.70 18.21 -32.08
N GLY A 415 30.61 17.50 -30.95
CA GLY A 415 31.68 17.38 -29.96
C GLY A 415 32.00 18.64 -29.14
N GLU A 416 31.23 19.71 -29.29
CA GLU A 416 31.44 21.00 -28.63
C GLU A 416 30.78 21.03 -27.22
N SER A 417 31.23 21.93 -26.35
CA SER A 417 30.63 22.20 -25.05
C SER A 417 30.17 23.65 -24.96
N LEU A 418 28.90 23.85 -24.64
CA LEU A 418 28.26 25.14 -24.52
C LEU A 418 27.87 25.38 -23.07
N GLU A 419 28.47 26.38 -22.44
CA GLU A 419 28.26 26.67 -21.02
C GLU A 419 27.69 28.08 -20.81
N GLY A 420 26.55 28.16 -20.13
CA GLY A 420 25.94 29.42 -19.69
C GLY A 420 25.38 30.32 -20.79
N SER A 421 25.48 29.93 -22.06
CA SER A 421 25.01 30.72 -23.20
C SER A 421 23.50 30.95 -23.18
N THR A 422 23.07 32.11 -23.67
CA THR A 422 21.65 32.45 -23.84
C THR A 422 21.31 32.59 -25.33
N LEU A 423 20.34 31.79 -25.77
CA LEU A 423 19.79 31.76 -27.12
C LEU A 423 18.34 32.26 -27.03
N ALA A 424 18.03 33.40 -27.64
CA ALA A 424 16.71 34.01 -27.61
C ALA A 424 16.16 34.19 -29.03
N SER A 425 15.01 33.60 -29.34
CA SER A 425 14.37 33.73 -30.66
C SER A 425 15.27 33.29 -31.82
N VAL A 426 16.11 32.27 -31.58
CA VAL A 426 17.04 31.73 -32.57
C VAL A 426 16.37 30.59 -33.33
N ASN A 427 16.45 30.61 -34.66
CA ASN A 427 15.98 29.52 -35.50
C ASN A 427 17.08 28.46 -35.69
N LEU A 428 16.84 27.27 -35.16
CA LEU A 428 17.69 26.07 -35.23
C LEU A 428 16.95 24.90 -35.89
N SER A 429 15.88 25.17 -36.63
CA SER A 429 15.08 24.12 -37.30
C SER A 429 15.94 23.23 -38.20
N ALA A 430 15.63 21.93 -38.21
CA ALA A 430 16.33 20.91 -38.99
C ALA A 430 17.87 20.87 -38.83
N SER A 431 18.38 21.35 -37.68
CA SER A 431 19.82 21.30 -37.35
C SER A 431 20.21 19.95 -36.75
N GLN A 432 21.49 19.62 -36.81
CA GLN A 432 22.04 18.34 -36.35
C GLN A 432 23.08 18.55 -35.26
N PHE A 433 22.87 17.92 -34.11
CA PHE A 433 23.77 17.97 -32.96
C PHE A 433 24.25 16.56 -32.61
N SER A 434 25.56 16.35 -32.55
CA SER A 434 26.13 15.05 -32.19
C SER A 434 27.15 15.20 -31.07
N SER A 435 26.97 14.45 -29.98
CA SER A 435 27.89 14.43 -28.83
C SER A 435 28.20 15.81 -28.24
N VAL A 436 27.24 16.74 -28.30
CA VAL A 436 27.38 18.10 -27.77
C VAL A 436 26.97 18.12 -26.30
N THR A 437 27.71 18.88 -25.48
CA THR A 437 27.37 19.12 -24.07
C THR A 437 26.79 20.52 -23.90
N PHE A 438 25.59 20.63 -23.35
CA PHE A 438 24.92 21.87 -23.00
C PHE A 438 24.86 21.96 -21.47
N LEU A 439 25.59 22.92 -20.90
CA LEU A 439 25.64 23.15 -19.46
C LEU A 439 25.03 24.52 -19.15
N ARG A 440 23.90 24.53 -18.44
CA ARG A 440 23.23 25.75 -17.99
C ARG A 440 22.86 26.71 -19.13
N VAL A 441 22.63 26.18 -20.33
CA VAL A 441 22.21 26.94 -21.51
C VAL A 441 20.74 27.34 -21.38
N ARG A 442 20.41 28.57 -21.76
CA ARG A 442 19.03 29.09 -21.78
C ARG A 442 18.57 29.27 -23.21
N LEU A 443 17.57 28.49 -23.62
CA LEU A 443 16.87 28.63 -24.89
C LEU A 443 15.50 29.25 -24.63
N SER A 444 15.26 30.44 -25.17
CA SER A 444 13.98 31.14 -25.04
C SER A 444 13.40 31.44 -26.41
N ALA A 445 12.17 31.01 -26.68
CA ALA A 445 11.47 31.23 -27.94
C ALA A 445 12.24 30.75 -29.19
N CYS A 446 13.13 29.77 -29.05
CA CYS A 446 13.88 29.21 -30.18
C CYS A 446 13.03 28.20 -30.97
N THR A 447 13.34 28.02 -32.25
CA THR A 447 12.71 27.00 -33.10
C THR A 447 13.69 25.85 -33.33
N LEU A 448 13.38 24.66 -32.83
CA LEU A 448 14.12 23.41 -32.99
C LEU A 448 13.33 22.36 -33.79
N GLN A 449 12.30 22.79 -34.52
CA GLN A 449 11.45 21.91 -35.30
C GLN A 449 12.27 20.99 -36.22
N GLY A 450 12.02 19.67 -36.16
CA GLY A 450 12.68 18.67 -37.00
C GLY A 450 14.19 18.52 -36.79
N SER A 451 14.76 19.12 -35.75
CA SER A 451 16.20 18.97 -35.42
C SER A 451 16.51 17.59 -34.84
N THR A 452 17.77 17.15 -34.98
CA THR A 452 18.22 15.84 -34.50
C THR A 452 19.38 15.99 -33.52
N PHE A 453 19.29 15.29 -32.39
CA PHE A 453 20.29 15.24 -31.34
C PHE A 453 20.71 13.79 -31.10
N GLU A 454 21.99 13.50 -31.25
CA GLU A 454 22.55 12.17 -31.01
C GLU A 454 23.61 12.24 -29.92
N GLY A 455 23.48 11.43 -28.87
CA GLY A 455 24.47 11.33 -27.80
C GLY A 455 24.76 12.63 -27.04
N CYS A 456 23.87 13.62 -27.10
CA CYS A 456 24.07 14.92 -26.46
C CYS A 456 23.73 14.88 -24.96
N THR A 457 24.40 15.74 -24.17
CA THR A 457 24.13 15.89 -22.73
C THR A 457 23.64 17.30 -22.43
N PHE A 458 22.54 17.41 -21.68
CA PHE A 458 21.96 18.65 -21.21
C PHE A 458 21.93 18.65 -19.68
N GLN A 459 22.61 19.60 -19.06
CA GLN A 459 22.67 19.70 -17.60
C GLN A 459 22.26 21.09 -17.15
N GLY A 460 21.21 21.18 -16.34
CA GLY A 460 20.68 22.44 -15.83
C GLY A 460 20.21 23.43 -16.91
N CYS A 461 19.87 22.95 -18.11
CA CYS A 461 19.43 23.79 -19.20
C CYS A 461 17.97 24.22 -19.04
N THR A 462 17.61 25.37 -19.60
CA THR A 462 16.23 25.89 -19.61
C THR A 462 15.75 26.05 -21.04
N PHE A 463 14.62 25.42 -21.36
CA PHE A 463 13.87 25.56 -22.60
C PHE A 463 12.58 26.30 -22.24
N ALA A 464 12.41 27.53 -22.72
CA ALA A 464 11.24 28.37 -22.42
C ALA A 464 10.60 28.83 -23.74
N GLY A 465 9.37 28.37 -24.04
CA GLY A 465 8.70 28.74 -25.30
C GLY A 465 9.34 28.13 -26.55
N VAL A 466 10.09 27.03 -26.41
CA VAL A 466 10.82 26.43 -27.52
C VAL A 466 9.91 25.52 -28.33
N ASP A 467 9.98 25.63 -29.65
CA ASP A 467 9.32 24.72 -30.58
C ASP A 467 10.23 23.50 -30.86
N LEU A 468 9.85 22.35 -30.33
CA LEU A 468 10.49 21.04 -30.46
C LEU A 468 9.65 20.09 -31.34
N CYS A 469 8.70 20.60 -32.12
CA CYS A 469 7.85 19.76 -32.96
C CYS A 469 8.69 18.87 -33.87
N ASP A 470 8.36 17.58 -33.90
CA ASP A 470 9.05 16.58 -34.75
C ASP A 470 10.58 16.47 -34.52
N ALA A 471 11.12 17.04 -33.43
CA ALA A 471 12.53 16.89 -33.09
C ALA A 471 12.83 15.44 -32.65
N VAL A 472 14.08 15.01 -32.84
CA VAL A 472 14.53 13.65 -32.53
C VAL A 472 15.72 13.71 -31.60
N PHE A 473 15.62 13.03 -30.45
CA PHE A 473 16.74 12.82 -29.53
C PHE A 473 17.01 11.33 -29.40
N GLN A 474 18.24 10.93 -29.68
CA GLN A 474 18.70 9.56 -29.59
C GLN A 474 19.89 9.46 -28.64
N GLY A 475 19.80 8.60 -27.63
CA GLY A 475 20.88 8.38 -26.68
C GLY A 475 21.27 9.61 -25.86
N CYS A 476 20.38 10.61 -25.76
CA CYS A 476 20.67 11.87 -25.08
C CYS A 476 20.38 11.79 -23.57
N ARG A 477 21.05 12.65 -22.80
CA ARG A 477 20.92 12.74 -21.35
C ARG A 477 20.47 14.13 -20.91
N PHE A 478 19.48 14.21 -20.04
CA PHE A 478 19.00 15.46 -19.44
C PHE A 478 19.03 15.35 -17.92
N GLU A 479 19.74 16.25 -17.26
CA GLU A 479 19.84 16.30 -15.80
C GLU A 479 19.44 17.69 -15.30
N GLY A 480 18.40 17.75 -14.47
CA GLY A 480 17.93 19.01 -13.89
C GLY A 480 17.47 20.06 -14.92
N CYS A 481 17.06 19.62 -16.12
CA CYS A 481 16.61 20.54 -17.17
C CYS A 481 15.14 20.95 -16.98
N THR A 482 14.80 22.16 -17.41
CA THR A 482 13.42 22.69 -17.34
C THR A 482 12.89 22.96 -18.74
N PHE A 483 11.68 22.46 -19.01
CA PHE A 483 10.89 22.74 -20.21
C PHE A 483 9.64 23.49 -19.79
N GLU A 484 9.51 24.74 -20.20
CA GLU A 484 8.40 25.60 -19.87
C GLU A 484 7.77 26.14 -21.14
N ARG A 485 6.45 25.99 -21.29
CA ARG A 485 5.70 26.50 -22.45
C ARG A 485 6.26 26.03 -23.80
N CYS A 486 6.87 24.86 -23.84
CA CYS A 486 7.42 24.29 -25.06
C CYS A 486 6.32 23.61 -25.88
N ASP A 487 6.43 23.67 -27.21
CA ASP A 487 5.64 22.82 -28.09
C ASP A 487 6.51 21.65 -28.56
N ALA A 488 6.31 20.48 -27.98
CA ALA A 488 7.01 19.25 -28.28
C ALA A 488 6.04 18.19 -28.83
N ALA A 489 5.04 18.63 -29.60
CA ALA A 489 4.15 17.72 -30.30
C ALA A 489 4.96 16.78 -31.21
N ARG A 490 4.65 15.47 -31.13
CA ARG A 490 5.36 14.40 -31.89
C ARG A 490 6.88 14.39 -31.68
N LEU A 491 7.38 14.86 -30.55
CA LEU A 491 8.78 14.71 -30.15
C LEU A 491 9.17 13.22 -30.09
N HIS A 492 10.33 12.86 -30.64
CA HIS A 492 10.86 11.51 -30.58
C HIS A 492 12.03 11.42 -29.61
N LEU A 493 11.90 10.59 -28.58
CA LEU A 493 12.95 10.28 -27.63
C LEU A 493 13.24 8.77 -27.70
N ALA A 494 14.45 8.41 -28.11
CA ALA A 494 14.92 7.03 -28.19
C ALA A 494 16.14 6.82 -27.29
N SER A 495 16.09 5.84 -26.39
CA SER A 495 17.19 5.48 -25.50
C SER A 495 17.75 6.66 -24.69
N CYS A 496 16.90 7.64 -24.37
CA CYS A 496 17.27 8.83 -23.62
C CYS A 496 17.07 8.63 -22.11
N VAL A 497 17.80 9.43 -21.31
CA VAL A 497 17.67 9.45 -19.85
C VAL A 497 17.36 10.87 -19.40
N LEU A 498 16.26 11.06 -18.67
CA LEU A 498 15.86 12.33 -18.07
C LEU A 498 15.78 12.14 -16.55
N THR A 499 16.60 12.88 -15.80
CA THR A 499 16.65 12.79 -14.34
C THR A 499 16.43 14.15 -13.70
N GLY A 500 15.45 14.23 -12.79
CA GLY A 500 15.13 15.45 -12.05
C GLY A 500 14.71 16.63 -12.94
N CYS A 501 14.19 16.35 -14.13
CA CYS A 501 13.75 17.39 -15.06
C CYS A 501 12.34 17.88 -14.71
N ALA A 502 12.04 19.12 -15.11
CA ALA A 502 10.72 19.71 -14.94
C ALA A 502 10.10 20.03 -16.31
N VAL A 503 8.82 19.73 -16.47
CA VAL A 503 8.02 20.04 -17.66
C VAL A 503 6.78 20.81 -17.21
N ALA A 504 6.54 21.97 -17.80
CA ALA A 504 5.50 22.87 -17.35
C ALA A 504 4.80 23.56 -18.50
N GLU A 505 3.47 23.61 -18.45
CA GLU A 505 2.67 24.34 -19.45
C GLU A 505 3.03 23.97 -20.90
N SER A 506 3.52 22.75 -21.13
CA SER A 506 4.10 22.31 -22.40
C SER A 506 3.23 21.26 -23.08
N SER A 507 3.34 21.14 -24.39
CA SER A 507 2.66 20.13 -25.19
C SER A 507 3.62 19.02 -25.60
N LEU A 508 3.34 17.78 -25.23
CA LEU A 508 3.98 16.54 -25.68
C LEU A 508 2.93 15.62 -26.33
N ALA A 509 1.89 16.21 -26.93
CA ALA A 509 0.84 15.47 -27.59
C ALA A 509 1.40 14.61 -28.73
N GLY A 510 1.06 13.32 -28.73
CA GLY A 510 1.55 12.35 -29.71
C GLY A 510 3.06 12.07 -29.65
N ALA A 511 3.76 12.46 -28.58
CA ALA A 511 5.19 12.19 -28.43
C ALA A 511 5.48 10.68 -28.41
N TYR A 512 6.65 10.32 -28.94
CA TYR A 512 7.13 8.95 -29.05
C TYR A 512 8.33 8.70 -28.13
N LEU A 513 8.16 7.78 -27.18
CA LEU A 513 9.19 7.39 -26.22
C LEU A 513 9.53 5.92 -26.42
N SER A 514 10.77 5.61 -26.78
CA SER A 514 11.23 4.21 -26.90
C SER A 514 12.47 4.00 -26.04
N ARG A 515 12.38 3.07 -25.09
CA ARG A 515 13.46 2.74 -24.14
C ARG A 515 13.98 3.95 -23.39
N VAL A 516 13.09 4.87 -23.04
CA VAL A 516 13.42 6.09 -22.31
C VAL A 516 13.37 5.80 -20.80
N ARG A 517 14.26 6.43 -20.04
CA ARG A 517 14.20 6.42 -18.57
C ARG A 517 13.90 7.82 -18.06
N LEU A 518 12.74 7.96 -17.41
CA LEU A 518 12.31 9.16 -16.70
C LEU A 518 12.42 8.87 -15.19
N ASP A 519 13.27 9.59 -14.49
CA ASP A 519 13.43 9.47 -13.03
C ASP A 519 13.23 10.84 -12.36
N ARG A 520 12.27 10.93 -11.43
CA ARG A 520 11.88 12.19 -10.78
C ARG A 520 11.51 13.29 -11.76
N LEU A 521 10.85 12.94 -12.87
CA LEU A 521 10.28 13.94 -13.77
C LEU A 521 9.11 14.64 -13.06
N MET A 522 9.09 15.96 -13.08
CA MET A 522 8.00 16.77 -12.55
C MET A 522 7.26 17.45 -13.70
N ALA A 523 6.11 16.90 -14.08
CA ALA A 523 5.25 17.46 -15.11
C ALA A 523 4.06 18.21 -14.47
N ARG A 524 3.83 19.47 -14.88
CA ARG A 524 2.70 20.28 -14.43
C ARG A 524 1.96 20.91 -15.59
N SER A 525 0.62 20.86 -15.56
CA SER A 525 -0.24 21.59 -16.52
C SER A 525 0.15 21.36 -17.99
N SER A 526 0.52 20.14 -18.34
CA SER A 526 1.10 19.79 -19.65
C SER A 526 0.27 18.70 -20.34
N ALA A 527 0.30 18.71 -21.68
CA ALA A 527 -0.44 17.74 -22.49
C ALA A 527 0.48 16.60 -22.93
N PHE A 528 0.04 15.36 -22.77
CA PHE A 528 0.66 14.10 -23.21
C PHE A 528 -0.38 13.24 -23.94
N SER A 529 -1.45 13.84 -24.44
CA SER A 529 -2.53 13.12 -25.10
C SER A 529 -2.01 12.37 -26.32
N GLY A 530 -2.43 11.12 -26.48
CA GLY A 530 -1.96 10.23 -27.55
C GLY A 530 -0.48 9.86 -27.50
N MET A 531 0.24 10.18 -26.41
CA MET A 531 1.65 9.78 -26.24
C MET A 531 1.80 8.25 -26.35
N ARG A 532 2.86 7.81 -27.02
CA ARG A 532 3.19 6.40 -27.20
C ARG A 532 4.52 6.11 -26.52
N ALA A 533 4.52 5.24 -25.53
CA ALA A 533 5.70 4.84 -24.78
C ALA A 533 5.90 3.32 -24.86
N LEU A 534 7.06 2.91 -25.37
CA LEU A 534 7.45 1.52 -25.50
C LEU A 534 8.70 1.25 -24.66
N GLU A 535 8.68 0.18 -23.87
CA GLU A 535 9.83 -0.24 -23.05
C GLU A 535 10.40 0.90 -22.18
N THR A 536 9.55 1.83 -21.75
CA THR A 536 9.92 3.06 -21.06
C THR A 536 9.74 2.92 -19.55
N ALA A 537 10.65 3.50 -18.77
CA ALA A 537 10.59 3.47 -17.31
C ALA A 537 10.25 4.86 -16.76
N LEU A 538 9.14 4.95 -16.03
CA LEU A 538 8.66 6.12 -15.30
C LEU A 538 8.83 5.86 -13.81
N MET A 539 9.88 6.40 -13.22
CA MET A 539 10.28 6.13 -11.85
C MET A 539 10.13 7.39 -11.01
N HIS A 540 9.31 7.33 -9.96
CA HIS A 540 9.10 8.44 -9.03
C HIS A 540 8.74 9.76 -9.72
N CYS A 541 8.00 9.67 -10.83
CA CYS A 541 7.57 10.84 -11.59
C CYS A 541 6.29 11.41 -10.99
N SER A 542 6.13 12.72 -11.04
CA SER A 542 4.91 13.40 -10.63
C SER A 542 4.30 14.10 -11.83
N PHE A 543 3.03 13.80 -12.08
CA PHE A 543 2.21 14.46 -13.08
C PHE A 543 1.09 15.19 -12.36
N THR A 544 1.03 16.51 -12.49
CA THR A 544 -0.01 17.34 -11.87
C THR A 544 -0.77 18.10 -12.94
N ARG A 545 -2.10 18.00 -12.98
CA ARG A 545 -2.97 18.69 -13.95
C ARG A 545 -2.56 18.41 -15.40
N CYS A 546 -2.18 17.17 -15.70
CA CYS A 546 -1.74 16.77 -17.04
C CYS A 546 -2.82 15.96 -17.77
N ASP A 547 -2.83 16.04 -19.11
CA ASP A 547 -3.71 15.22 -19.96
C ASP A 547 -2.91 14.10 -20.62
N LEU A 548 -3.18 12.85 -20.27
CA LEU A 548 -2.61 11.64 -20.88
C LEU A 548 -3.68 10.83 -21.63
N SER A 549 -4.77 11.46 -22.05
CA SER A 549 -5.87 10.78 -22.74
C SER A 549 -5.41 10.07 -24.01
N GLY A 550 -5.88 8.84 -24.22
CA GLY A 550 -5.54 8.02 -25.37
C GLY A 550 -4.07 7.59 -25.46
N SER A 551 -3.26 7.85 -24.43
CA SER A 551 -1.87 7.41 -24.41
C SER A 551 -1.76 5.88 -24.41
N VAL A 552 -0.70 5.36 -25.01
CA VAL A 552 -0.41 3.92 -25.08
C VAL A 552 0.95 3.67 -24.46
N LEU A 553 0.96 2.92 -23.36
CA LEU A 553 2.18 2.42 -22.74
C LEU A 553 2.25 0.93 -23.00
N GLU A 554 3.35 0.48 -23.57
CA GLU A 554 3.59 -0.93 -23.84
C GLU A 554 4.91 -1.38 -23.23
N ARG A 555 4.87 -2.51 -22.51
CA ARG A 555 6.04 -3.14 -21.85
C ARG A 555 6.84 -2.16 -21.00
N SER A 556 6.14 -1.17 -20.45
CA SER A 556 6.70 -0.05 -19.71
C SER A 556 6.52 -0.25 -18.22
N ALA A 557 7.39 0.36 -17.42
CA ALA A 557 7.33 0.29 -15.96
C ALA A 557 6.98 1.67 -15.40
N CYS A 558 6.03 1.71 -14.47
CA CYS A 558 5.67 2.89 -13.71
C CYS A 558 5.80 2.55 -12.23
N ARG A 559 6.82 3.09 -11.55
CA ARG A 559 7.06 2.78 -10.14
C ARG A 559 7.02 4.03 -9.29
N GLY A 560 6.27 4.00 -8.20
CA GLY A 560 6.24 5.09 -7.21
C GLY A 560 5.85 6.44 -7.81
N SER A 561 5.13 6.44 -8.94
CA SER A 561 4.79 7.65 -9.67
C SER A 561 3.38 8.12 -9.31
N GLU A 562 3.20 9.42 -9.30
CA GLU A 562 1.98 10.06 -8.82
C GLU A 562 1.31 10.85 -9.94
N PHE A 563 0.00 10.72 -10.01
CA PHE A 563 -0.86 11.48 -10.90
C PHE A 563 -1.87 12.24 -10.05
N VAL A 564 -1.87 13.57 -10.15
CA VAL A 564 -2.73 14.47 -9.38
C VAL A 564 -3.52 15.35 -10.34
N ASP A 565 -4.84 15.32 -10.26
CA ASP A 565 -5.73 16.11 -11.13
C ASP A 565 -5.50 15.84 -12.64
N CYS A 566 -5.10 14.61 -13.01
CA CYS A 566 -4.81 14.23 -14.39
C CYS A 566 -5.97 13.53 -15.10
N THR A 567 -5.98 13.58 -16.43
CA THR A 567 -6.92 12.80 -17.26
C THR A 567 -6.17 11.67 -17.97
N LEU A 568 -6.63 10.44 -17.84
CA LEU A 568 -6.11 9.25 -18.55
C LEU A 568 -7.25 8.52 -19.27
N ALA A 569 -8.22 9.28 -19.79
CA ALA A 569 -9.35 8.73 -20.53
C ALA A 569 -8.86 7.91 -21.73
N LEU A 570 -9.37 6.70 -21.91
CA LEU A 570 -9.02 5.80 -23.02
C LEU A 570 -7.53 5.44 -23.12
N ALA A 571 -6.74 5.68 -22.08
CA ALA A 571 -5.35 5.27 -22.04
C ALA A 571 -5.24 3.73 -22.04
N ARG A 572 -4.20 3.19 -22.65
CA ARG A 572 -3.97 1.75 -22.77
C ARG A 572 -2.62 1.36 -22.18
N LEU A 573 -2.64 0.50 -21.18
CA LEU A 573 -1.46 -0.08 -20.55
C LEU A 573 -1.33 -1.54 -20.98
N ARG A 574 -0.32 -1.88 -21.77
CA ARG A 574 -0.11 -3.23 -22.30
C ARG A 574 1.16 -3.83 -21.71
N HIS A 575 1.04 -4.96 -21.01
CA HIS A 575 2.13 -5.68 -20.38
C HIS A 575 3.03 -4.78 -19.51
N CYS A 576 2.42 -3.85 -18.77
CA CYS A 576 3.13 -2.84 -17.97
C CYS A 576 3.21 -3.22 -16.49
N ASP A 577 4.32 -2.90 -15.84
CA ASP A 577 4.50 -3.06 -14.40
C ASP A 577 4.26 -1.72 -13.69
N VAL A 578 3.13 -1.59 -13.01
CA VAL A 578 2.62 -0.33 -12.46
C VAL A 578 2.46 -0.45 -10.94
N LEU A 579 3.56 -0.26 -10.20
CA LEU A 579 3.64 -0.53 -8.77
C LEU A 579 3.86 0.74 -7.94
N GLY A 580 3.16 0.87 -6.81
CA GLY A 580 3.21 2.07 -5.97
C GLY A 580 2.72 3.32 -6.70
N VAL A 581 1.85 3.17 -7.69
CA VAL A 581 1.28 4.30 -8.43
C VAL A 581 0.05 4.83 -7.71
N VAL A 582 -0.01 6.15 -7.58
CA VAL A 582 -1.10 6.85 -6.91
C VAL A 582 -1.85 7.72 -7.92
N PHE A 583 -3.18 7.62 -7.90
CA PHE A 583 -4.07 8.52 -8.62
C PHE A 583 -4.87 9.34 -7.61
N THR A 584 -4.63 10.65 -7.60
CA THR A 584 -5.34 11.59 -6.73
C THR A 584 -6.16 12.53 -7.60
N ARG A 585 -7.48 12.46 -7.47
CA ARG A 585 -8.42 13.27 -8.25
C ARG A 585 -8.30 13.15 -9.78
N CYS A 586 -7.89 11.99 -10.28
CA CYS A 586 -7.76 11.73 -11.72
C CYS A 586 -9.06 11.22 -12.37
N SER A 587 -9.18 11.42 -13.68
CA SER A 587 -10.25 10.89 -14.53
C SER A 587 -9.71 9.73 -15.39
N LEU A 588 -10.29 8.52 -15.26
CA LEU A 588 -9.81 7.30 -15.94
C LEU A 588 -10.86 6.59 -16.83
N PRO A 589 -11.85 7.26 -17.46
CA PRO A 589 -12.92 6.58 -18.18
C PRO A 589 -12.36 5.81 -19.38
N GLY A 590 -12.73 4.54 -19.49
CA GLY A 590 -12.28 3.66 -20.58
C GLY A 590 -10.79 3.35 -20.59
N LEU A 591 -10.05 3.64 -19.50
CA LEU A 591 -8.69 3.17 -19.33
C LEU A 591 -8.67 1.63 -19.39
N ALA A 592 -7.78 1.10 -20.23
CA ALA A 592 -7.63 -0.34 -20.42
C ALA A 592 -6.25 -0.80 -19.96
N MET A 593 -6.19 -1.96 -19.32
CA MET A 593 -4.95 -2.60 -18.92
C MET A 593 -4.96 -4.06 -19.37
N LEU A 594 -4.03 -4.44 -20.23
CA LEU A 594 -3.86 -5.80 -20.75
C LEU A 594 -2.56 -6.38 -20.20
N GLY A 595 -2.65 -7.43 -19.38
CA GLY A 595 -1.48 -8.03 -18.73
C GLY A 595 -0.78 -7.09 -17.74
N GLY A 596 0.44 -7.46 -17.32
CA GLY A 596 1.24 -6.67 -16.39
C GLY A 596 0.82 -6.76 -14.91
N HIS A 597 1.51 -6.01 -14.05
CA HIS A 597 1.32 -6.03 -12.59
C HIS A 597 0.86 -4.67 -12.05
N THR A 598 0.00 -4.67 -11.03
CA THR A 598 -0.40 -3.46 -10.31
C THR A 598 -0.81 -3.79 -8.88
N ASP A 599 -0.44 -2.91 -7.94
CA ASP A 599 -0.96 -2.87 -6.57
C ASP A 599 -2.05 -1.79 -6.40
N ASN A 600 -2.26 -0.94 -7.41
CA ASN A 600 -3.30 0.08 -7.43
C ASN A 600 -4.69 -0.55 -7.67
N PRO A 601 -5.70 -0.25 -6.82
CA PRO A 601 -7.06 -0.80 -6.96
C PRO A 601 -7.79 -0.38 -8.24
N GLN A 602 -7.62 0.86 -8.70
CA GLN A 602 -8.31 1.36 -9.90
C GLN A 602 -7.77 0.68 -11.17
N LEU A 603 -6.46 0.50 -11.26
CA LEU A 603 -5.84 -0.26 -12.36
C LEU A 603 -6.17 -1.75 -12.28
N SER A 604 -6.27 -2.30 -11.07
CA SER A 604 -6.74 -3.68 -10.89
C SER A 604 -8.13 -3.87 -11.47
N LYS A 605 -9.06 -2.95 -11.19
CA LYS A 605 -10.41 -2.93 -11.80
C LYS A 605 -10.36 -2.76 -13.31
N ALA A 606 -9.54 -1.84 -13.83
CA ALA A 606 -9.41 -1.62 -15.27
C ALA A 606 -8.87 -2.86 -16.00
N ARG A 607 -7.87 -3.54 -15.43
CA ARG A 607 -7.30 -4.79 -15.98
C ARG A 607 -8.35 -5.88 -16.10
N VAL A 608 -9.10 -6.02 -15.03
CA VAL A 608 -10.18 -6.97 -14.84
C VAL A 608 -11.30 -6.70 -15.86
N ALA A 609 -11.78 -5.46 -15.97
CA ALA A 609 -12.76 -5.05 -16.98
C ALA A 609 -12.27 -5.25 -18.42
N THR A 610 -10.99 -4.97 -18.69
CA THR A 610 -10.36 -5.16 -20.00
C THR A 610 -10.37 -6.63 -20.41
N LEU A 611 -9.98 -7.52 -19.49
CA LEU A 611 -9.97 -8.96 -19.70
C LEU A 611 -11.39 -9.49 -19.93
N ALA A 612 -12.35 -9.09 -19.11
CA ALA A 612 -13.75 -9.47 -19.28
C ALA A 612 -14.33 -9.03 -20.62
N ALA A 613 -14.06 -7.79 -21.04
CA ALA A 613 -14.50 -7.27 -22.33
C ALA A 613 -13.88 -8.05 -23.51
N GLN A 614 -12.64 -8.51 -23.38
CA GLN A 614 -12.01 -9.37 -24.39
C GLN A 614 -12.66 -10.76 -24.46
N LEU A 615 -12.96 -11.37 -23.31
CA LEU A 615 -13.59 -12.69 -23.23
C LEU A 615 -15.07 -12.67 -23.66
N ALA A 616 -15.75 -11.53 -23.52
CA ALA A 616 -17.14 -11.35 -23.93
C ALA A 616 -17.33 -11.24 -25.45
N ARG A 617 -16.28 -10.85 -26.20
CA ARG A 617 -16.36 -10.74 -27.66
C ARG A 617 -16.67 -12.11 -28.26
N PRO A 618 -17.72 -12.27 -29.10
CA PRO A 618 -17.99 -13.51 -29.77
C PRO A 618 -16.75 -13.87 -30.61
N GLY A 619 -16.05 -14.93 -30.21
CA GLY A 619 -14.88 -15.40 -30.94
C GLY A 619 -15.31 -15.78 -32.35
N GLY A 620 -14.64 -15.21 -33.36
CA GLY A 620 -14.61 -15.84 -34.69
C GLY A 620 -14.24 -17.31 -34.52
N ALA A 621 -14.88 -18.17 -35.32
CA ALA A 621 -14.86 -19.63 -35.27
C ALA A 621 -13.72 -20.20 -34.41
N LEU A 622 -14.07 -20.68 -33.21
CA LEU A 622 -13.16 -21.39 -32.31
C LEU A 622 -12.47 -22.51 -33.10
N THR A 623 -11.20 -22.33 -33.43
CA THR A 623 -10.38 -23.39 -34.02
C THR A 623 -10.15 -24.44 -32.95
N VAL A 624 -10.73 -25.63 -33.14
CA VAL A 624 -10.45 -26.83 -32.35
C VAL A 624 -8.92 -27.00 -32.25
N LEU A 625 -8.40 -27.53 -31.13
CA LEU A 625 -6.98 -27.89 -31.02
C LEU A 625 -6.54 -28.70 -32.25
N PRO A 626 -5.33 -28.48 -32.82
CA PRO A 626 -4.80 -29.32 -33.89
C PRO A 626 -4.84 -30.80 -33.51
N GLN A 627 -5.08 -31.71 -34.47
CA GLN A 627 -5.20 -33.16 -34.22
C GLN A 627 -4.09 -33.74 -33.33
N GLY A 628 -2.84 -33.27 -33.48
CA GLY A 628 -1.71 -33.72 -32.65
C GLY A 628 -1.84 -33.40 -31.14
N LEU A 629 -2.63 -32.39 -30.77
CA LEU A 629 -2.87 -32.00 -29.37
C LEU A 629 -4.18 -32.56 -28.79
N GLN A 630 -4.95 -33.32 -29.57
CA GLN A 630 -6.23 -33.90 -29.14
C GLN A 630 -6.09 -35.26 -28.42
N GLY A 631 -4.94 -35.92 -28.51
CA GLY A 631 -4.68 -37.19 -27.80
C GLY A 631 -4.32 -36.99 -26.32
N ASP A 632 -4.26 -38.08 -25.55
CA ASP A 632 -4.05 -38.05 -24.09
C ASP A 632 -2.79 -37.30 -23.66
N THR A 633 -1.67 -37.51 -24.37
CA THR A 633 -0.39 -36.81 -24.10
C THR A 633 -0.51 -35.30 -24.37
N GLY A 634 -1.21 -34.91 -25.43
CA GLY A 634 -1.48 -33.50 -25.77
C GLY A 634 -2.41 -32.84 -24.76
N ALA A 635 -3.46 -33.53 -24.35
CA ALA A 635 -4.39 -33.08 -23.33
C ALA A 635 -3.70 -32.91 -21.96
N ALA A 636 -2.83 -33.85 -21.57
CA ALA A 636 -2.05 -33.76 -20.34
C ALA A 636 -1.06 -32.57 -20.35
N PHE A 637 -0.41 -32.32 -21.49
CA PHE A 637 0.42 -31.14 -21.68
C PHE A 637 -0.38 -29.83 -21.56
N VAL A 638 -1.55 -29.77 -22.20
CA VAL A 638 -2.46 -28.62 -22.12
C VAL A 638 -2.90 -28.38 -20.67
N ALA A 639 -3.29 -29.43 -19.96
CA ALA A 639 -3.65 -29.39 -18.55
C ALA A 639 -2.51 -28.80 -17.70
N ALA A 640 -1.28 -29.26 -17.93
CA ALA A 640 -0.10 -28.76 -17.25
C ALA A 640 0.17 -27.28 -17.54
N CYS A 641 0.00 -26.83 -18.79
CA CYS A 641 0.12 -25.43 -19.18
C CYS A 641 -0.90 -24.53 -18.45
N VAL A 642 -2.18 -24.91 -18.49
CA VAL A 642 -3.25 -24.16 -17.82
C VAL A 642 -3.00 -24.12 -16.31
N GLY A 643 -2.64 -25.26 -15.70
CA GLY A 643 -2.32 -25.33 -14.28
C GLY A 643 -1.15 -24.42 -13.89
N ARG A 644 -0.09 -24.37 -14.70
CA ARG A 644 1.06 -23.46 -14.49
C ARG A 644 0.66 -21.99 -14.66
N HIS A 645 -0.19 -21.68 -15.64
CA HIS A 645 -0.67 -20.32 -15.87
C HIS A 645 -1.42 -19.78 -14.66
N VAL A 646 -2.38 -20.57 -14.19
CA VAL A 646 -3.26 -20.19 -13.09
C VAL A 646 -2.48 -20.05 -11.78
N ARG A 647 -1.49 -20.94 -11.53
CA ARG A 647 -0.58 -20.81 -10.39
C ARG A 647 0.26 -19.52 -10.45
N LEU A 648 0.82 -19.19 -11.62
CA LEU A 648 1.65 -17.99 -11.79
C LEU A 648 0.82 -16.71 -11.65
N ASP A 649 -0.37 -16.68 -12.25
CA ASP A 649 -1.29 -15.55 -12.16
C ASP A 649 -1.81 -15.34 -10.71
N GLU A 650 -2.11 -16.42 -10.00
CA GLU A 650 -2.41 -16.36 -8.56
C GLU A 650 -1.23 -15.83 -7.75
N ALA A 651 -0.02 -16.36 -7.93
CA ALA A 651 1.17 -15.90 -7.23
C ALA A 651 1.42 -14.38 -7.44
N ARG A 652 1.21 -13.88 -8.66
CA ARG A 652 1.31 -12.45 -8.97
C ARG A 652 0.26 -11.62 -8.22
N ARG A 653 -0.98 -12.11 -8.14
CA ARG A 653 -2.05 -11.45 -7.36
C ARG A 653 -1.73 -11.44 -5.86
N THR A 654 -1.28 -12.56 -5.31
CA THR A 654 -0.99 -12.66 -3.86
C THR A 654 0.20 -11.78 -3.47
N LEU A 655 1.25 -11.73 -4.30
CA LEU A 655 2.40 -10.84 -4.11
C LEU A 655 1.99 -9.36 -4.20
N ALA A 656 1.09 -8.99 -5.11
CA ALA A 656 0.55 -7.63 -5.18
C ALA A 656 -0.22 -7.25 -3.91
N ALA A 657 -1.08 -8.14 -3.40
CA ALA A 657 -1.79 -7.93 -2.14
C ALA A 657 -0.83 -7.77 -0.95
N MET A 658 0.24 -8.57 -0.90
CA MET A 658 1.29 -8.44 0.11
C MET A 658 2.01 -7.10 0.01
N ARG A 659 2.45 -6.69 -1.19
CA ARG A 659 3.16 -5.43 -1.40
C ARG A 659 2.32 -4.24 -0.94
N GLY A 660 1.03 -4.25 -1.27
CA GLY A 660 0.07 -3.26 -0.77
C GLY A 660 -0.06 -3.27 0.75
N GLN A 661 -0.10 -4.45 1.38
CA GLN A 661 -0.12 -4.54 2.85
C GLN A 661 1.19 -4.08 3.50
N ASN A 662 2.33 -4.42 2.91
CA ASN A 662 3.64 -3.95 3.38
C ASN A 662 3.74 -2.42 3.29
N GLN A 663 3.22 -1.82 2.20
CA GLN A 663 3.17 -0.37 2.05
C GLN A 663 2.31 0.29 3.14
N ARG A 664 1.07 -0.17 3.35
CA ARG A 664 0.19 0.36 4.41
C ARG A 664 0.81 0.27 5.80
N ARG A 665 1.47 -0.85 6.10
CA ARG A 665 2.18 -1.03 7.37
C ARG A 665 3.42 -0.16 7.47
N THR A 666 4.11 0.11 6.37
CA THR A 666 5.24 1.05 6.33
C THR A 666 4.77 2.48 6.59
N GLU A 667 3.65 2.90 5.99
CA GLU A 667 3.02 4.20 6.25
C GLU A 667 2.63 4.31 7.73
N LEU A 668 1.94 3.30 8.28
CA LEU A 668 1.60 3.26 9.70
C LEU A 668 2.84 3.27 10.61
N ALA A 669 3.94 2.63 10.21
CA ALA A 669 5.20 2.67 10.96
C ALA A 669 5.76 4.10 11.00
N LEU A 670 5.78 4.80 9.87
CA LEU A 670 6.26 6.18 9.78
C LEU A 670 5.34 7.17 10.52
N GLU A 671 4.03 6.90 10.57
CA GLU A 671 3.07 7.69 11.37
C GLU A 671 3.28 7.52 12.88
N ARG A 672 3.71 6.32 13.32
CA ARG A 672 3.87 5.96 14.74
C ARG A 672 5.26 6.27 15.29
N LEU A 673 6.26 6.40 14.42
CA LEU A 673 7.61 6.83 14.78
C LEU A 673 7.70 8.35 14.83
N THR A 674 8.73 8.88 15.52
CA THR A 674 9.08 10.29 15.35
C THR A 674 9.66 10.53 13.95
N GLU A 675 9.62 11.78 13.48
CA GLU A 675 10.18 12.15 12.17
C GLU A 675 11.65 11.73 12.04
N GLN A 676 12.45 11.93 13.10
CA GLN A 676 13.86 11.54 13.15
C GLN A 676 14.02 10.01 13.08
N GLN A 677 13.25 9.25 13.87
CA GLN A 677 13.28 7.78 13.82
C GLN A 677 12.86 7.24 12.44
N GLY A 678 11.91 7.90 11.75
CA GLY A 678 11.53 7.55 10.39
C GLY A 678 12.65 7.76 9.36
N VAL A 679 13.56 8.72 9.59
CA VAL A 679 14.76 8.93 8.74
C VAL A 679 15.73 7.76 8.85
N PHE A 680 15.91 7.18 10.04
CA PHE A 680 16.76 6.00 10.22
C PHE A 680 16.33 4.83 9.32
N LEU A 681 15.03 4.55 9.23
CA LEU A 681 14.51 3.48 8.35
C LEU A 681 14.84 3.70 6.87
N LYS A 682 14.93 4.97 6.42
CA LYS A 682 15.33 5.32 5.05
C LYS A 682 16.85 5.20 4.85
N LEU A 683 17.64 5.50 5.88
CA LEU A 683 19.10 5.42 5.84
C LEU A 683 19.60 3.98 5.88
N LEU A 684 19.00 3.13 6.71
CA LEU A 684 19.49 1.79 7.02
C LEU A 684 19.85 0.94 5.78
N PRO A 685 19.00 0.80 4.74
CA PRO A 685 19.38 0.05 3.54
C PRO A 685 20.60 0.63 2.80
N GLN A 686 20.73 1.96 2.79
CA GLN A 686 21.84 2.67 2.15
C GLN A 686 23.14 2.48 2.94
N LEU A 687 23.05 2.53 4.27
CA LEU A 687 24.19 2.30 5.15
C LEU A 687 24.68 0.86 5.03
N LEU A 688 23.82 -0.12 4.76
CA LEU A 688 24.25 -1.51 4.57
C LEU A 688 25.05 -1.73 3.27
N VAL A 689 24.65 -1.10 2.16
CA VAL A 689 25.25 -1.32 0.83
C VAL A 689 26.38 -0.35 0.48
N THR A 690 26.53 0.74 1.22
CA THR A 690 27.64 1.70 1.07
C THR A 690 28.66 1.54 2.19
N ASP A 691 29.83 2.14 2.01
CA ASP A 691 30.93 2.15 2.99
C ASP A 691 31.03 3.47 3.79
N VAL A 692 30.03 4.36 3.65
CA VAL A 692 30.02 5.70 4.25
C VAL A 692 30.03 5.61 5.77
N PHE A 693 29.22 4.71 6.33
CA PHE A 693 29.15 4.52 7.78
C PHE A 693 30.47 4.02 8.34
N GLU A 694 31.11 3.09 7.65
CA GLU A 694 32.38 2.50 8.02
C GLU A 694 33.50 3.52 8.04
N LYS A 695 33.56 4.40 7.02
CA LYS A 695 34.54 5.49 6.98
C LYS A 695 34.32 6.47 8.14
N ALA A 696 33.07 6.86 8.38
CA ALA A 696 32.72 7.79 9.45
C ALA A 696 33.06 7.24 10.85
N GLN A 697 32.83 5.95 11.06
CA GLN A 697 33.06 5.28 12.34
C GLN A 697 34.46 4.63 12.46
N GLY A 698 35.29 4.72 11.42
CA GLY A 698 36.61 4.10 11.39
C GLY A 698 36.60 2.57 11.44
N LEU A 699 35.51 1.94 10.97
CA LEU A 699 35.35 0.48 10.98
C LEU A 699 36.22 -0.16 9.89
N LYS A 700 36.97 -1.21 10.25
CA LYS A 700 37.87 -1.95 9.34
C LYS A 700 37.42 -3.39 9.14
N GLY A 701 37.67 -3.96 7.95
CA GLY A 701 37.36 -5.37 7.67
C GLY A 701 35.87 -5.68 7.65
N VAL A 702 35.06 -4.69 7.25
CA VAL A 702 33.64 -4.88 6.96
C VAL A 702 33.51 -5.32 5.50
N PRO A 703 32.71 -6.35 5.19
CA PRO A 703 32.51 -6.80 3.82
C PRO A 703 31.72 -5.77 2.99
N ALA A 704 32.04 -5.67 1.70
CA ALA A 704 31.16 -5.00 0.75
C ALA A 704 29.89 -5.84 0.56
N CYS A 705 28.73 -5.27 0.87
CA CYS A 705 27.44 -5.95 0.79
C CYS A 705 26.65 -5.49 -0.44
N SER A 706 25.93 -6.41 -1.06
CA SER A 706 24.83 -6.09 -1.99
C SER A 706 23.48 -6.35 -1.32
N LEU A 707 22.42 -5.76 -1.87
CA LEU A 707 21.05 -6.04 -1.46
C LEU A 707 20.25 -6.61 -2.65
N GLY A 708 19.60 -7.75 -2.44
CA GLY A 708 18.76 -8.42 -3.44
C GLY A 708 17.50 -7.62 -3.79
N GLY A 709 16.85 -7.97 -4.91
CA GLY A 709 15.61 -7.32 -5.36
C GLY A 709 15.84 -5.97 -6.05
N ALA A 710 14.92 -5.02 -5.84
CA ALA A 710 15.02 -3.69 -6.44
C ALA A 710 16.18 -2.91 -5.80
N GLY A 711 17.14 -2.44 -6.60
CA GLY A 711 18.36 -1.78 -6.13
C GLY A 711 18.08 -0.61 -5.18
N VAL A 712 18.94 -0.45 -4.17
CA VAL A 712 18.85 0.64 -3.18
C VAL A 712 19.19 1.96 -3.86
N ARG A 713 18.23 2.90 -3.85
CA ARG A 713 18.51 4.27 -4.26
C ARG A 713 19.31 4.97 -3.17
N VAL A 714 20.55 5.33 -3.48
CA VAL A 714 21.40 6.08 -2.56
C VAL A 714 21.06 7.58 -2.65
N ASP A 715 20.63 8.16 -1.54
CA ASP A 715 20.39 9.58 -1.36
C ASP A 715 21.66 10.23 -0.79
N LEU A 716 22.50 10.75 -1.69
CA LEU A 716 23.76 11.38 -1.33
C LEU A 716 23.58 12.62 -0.44
N ALA A 717 22.48 13.36 -0.60
CA ALA A 717 22.23 14.54 0.23
C ALA A 717 21.88 14.16 1.67
N LEU A 718 21.11 13.07 1.83
CA LEU A 718 20.81 12.53 3.14
C LEU A 718 22.06 11.94 3.81
N LEU A 719 22.91 11.23 3.06
CA LEU A 719 24.18 10.73 3.58
C LEU A 719 25.11 11.87 4.01
N GLU A 720 25.29 12.91 3.20
CA GLU A 720 26.13 14.07 3.53
C GLU A 720 25.63 14.79 4.80
N LYS A 721 24.31 14.85 5.03
CA LYS A 721 23.73 15.44 6.23
C LYS A 721 24.17 14.73 7.52
N PHE A 722 24.26 13.40 7.50
CA PHE A 722 24.59 12.60 8.69
C PHE A 722 26.08 12.23 8.76
N PHE A 723 26.78 12.22 7.63
CA PHE A 723 28.19 11.85 7.49
C PHE A 723 28.93 12.87 6.62
N PRO A 724 29.07 14.13 7.08
CA PRO A 724 29.63 15.20 6.26
C PRO A 724 31.06 14.91 5.83
N GLY A 725 31.35 15.13 4.55
CA GLY A 725 32.66 14.86 3.94
C GLY A 725 32.95 13.37 3.68
N GLN A 726 31.99 12.47 3.90
CA GLN A 726 32.13 11.05 3.61
C GLN A 726 31.32 10.67 2.36
N ALA A 727 32.00 10.50 1.23
CA ALA A 727 31.37 10.00 0.01
C ALA A 727 31.46 8.46 -0.07
N PRO A 728 30.45 7.77 -0.62
CA PRO A 728 30.56 6.35 -0.94
C PRO A 728 31.78 6.13 -1.85
N SER A 729 32.58 5.10 -1.57
CA SER A 729 33.64 4.71 -2.51
C SER A 729 33.03 4.37 -3.86
N ALA A 730 33.70 4.76 -4.95
CA ALA A 730 33.27 4.41 -6.29
C ALA A 730 33.23 2.88 -6.45
N VAL A 731 32.03 2.31 -6.47
CA VAL A 731 31.80 0.99 -7.07
C VAL A 731 31.55 1.27 -8.54
N ASP A 732 32.52 0.94 -9.39
CA ASP A 732 32.41 1.10 -10.84
C ASP A 732 31.18 0.32 -11.37
N PRO A 733 30.33 0.89 -12.26
CA PRO A 733 29.19 0.19 -12.86
C PRO A 733 29.52 -1.11 -13.63
N ALA A 734 30.80 -1.49 -13.73
CA ALA A 734 31.30 -2.66 -14.46
C ALA A 734 31.98 -3.76 -13.61
N GLY A 735 31.88 -3.74 -12.27
CA GLY A 735 32.06 -4.95 -11.46
C GLY A 735 33.47 -5.57 -11.36
N GLN A 736 34.47 -4.83 -10.84
CA GLN A 736 35.79 -5.41 -10.55
C GLN A 736 36.06 -5.77 -9.08
N VAL A 737 35.13 -5.52 -8.15
CA VAL A 737 35.10 -6.23 -6.86
C VAL A 737 33.67 -6.73 -6.67
N ALA A 738 33.45 -8.03 -6.89
CA ALA A 738 32.17 -8.66 -6.55
C ALA A 738 31.88 -8.41 -5.06
N PRO A 739 30.62 -8.10 -4.68
CA PRO A 739 30.27 -7.95 -3.28
C PRO A 739 30.67 -9.22 -2.52
N ALA A 740 31.37 -9.06 -1.41
CA ALA A 740 31.82 -10.19 -0.59
C ALA A 740 30.64 -10.90 0.11
N LEU A 741 29.47 -10.25 0.18
CA LEU A 741 28.26 -10.79 0.79
C LEU A 741 26.98 -10.28 0.11
N GLY A 742 26.07 -11.19 -0.25
CA GLY A 742 24.74 -10.85 -0.72
C GLY A 742 23.72 -10.83 0.43
N ILE A 743 23.20 -9.66 0.78
CA ILE A 743 22.02 -9.55 1.66
C ILE A 743 20.79 -9.72 0.78
N GLU A 744 19.96 -10.72 1.04
CA GLU A 744 18.77 -10.98 0.22
C GLU A 744 17.58 -10.12 0.61
N ALA A 745 17.41 -9.88 1.91
CA ALA A 745 16.33 -9.07 2.44
C ALA A 745 16.58 -8.57 3.86
N LEU A 746 15.90 -7.48 4.20
CA LEU A 746 15.85 -6.86 5.52
C LEU A 746 14.40 -6.77 5.99
N TYR A 747 14.09 -7.46 7.09
CA TYR A 747 12.75 -7.51 7.68
C TYR A 747 12.76 -7.05 9.12
N ALA A 748 11.87 -6.12 9.47
CA ALA A 748 11.56 -5.81 10.86
C ALA A 748 10.49 -6.77 11.39
N ILE A 749 10.60 -7.14 12.67
CA ILE A 749 9.72 -8.08 13.36
C ILE A 749 9.10 -7.38 14.57
N GLY A 750 7.92 -7.82 14.98
CA GLY A 750 7.27 -7.33 16.20
C GLY A 750 6.22 -6.26 15.92
N SER A 751 6.29 -5.13 16.64
CA SER A 751 5.21 -4.14 16.59
C SER A 751 5.31 -3.15 15.43
N LEU A 752 6.45 -3.07 14.73
CA LEU A 752 6.64 -2.06 13.68
C LEU A 752 5.56 -2.18 12.58
N GLY A 753 4.90 -1.07 12.28
CA GLY A 753 3.79 -1.05 11.33
C GLY A 753 2.54 -1.79 11.80
N SER A 754 2.27 -1.76 13.11
CA SER A 754 1.01 -2.22 13.72
C SER A 754 0.45 -1.16 14.68
N VAL A 755 -0.80 -1.33 15.11
CA VAL A 755 -1.42 -0.46 16.12
C VAL A 755 -0.69 -0.47 17.47
N ALA A 756 0.10 -1.51 17.73
CA ALA A 756 0.87 -1.64 18.95
C ALA A 756 2.24 -0.94 18.89
N GLN A 757 2.60 -0.30 17.76
CA GLN A 757 3.87 0.44 17.66
C GLN A 757 3.84 1.72 18.49
N ARG A 758 4.91 1.96 19.25
CA ARG A 758 5.18 3.22 19.95
C ARG A 758 6.58 3.74 19.57
N PRO A 759 6.87 5.04 19.72
CA PRO A 759 8.23 5.57 19.55
C PRO A 759 9.27 4.92 20.48
N SER A 760 8.83 4.40 21.63
CA SER A 760 9.66 3.69 22.60
C SER A 760 9.72 2.17 22.38
N SER A 761 9.11 1.65 21.31
CA SER A 761 9.21 0.22 20.99
C SER A 761 10.57 -0.07 20.37
N ASP A 762 11.15 -1.20 20.75
CA ASP A 762 12.30 -1.82 20.12
C ASP A 762 11.98 -2.24 18.66
N ILE A 763 13.00 -2.23 17.80
CA ILE A 763 12.93 -2.76 16.44
C ILE A 763 13.90 -3.92 16.29
N ASP A 764 13.36 -5.13 16.18
CA ASP A 764 14.13 -6.33 15.83
C ASP A 764 14.22 -6.45 14.31
N CYS A 765 15.44 -6.50 13.75
CA CYS A 765 15.70 -6.57 12.32
C CYS A 765 16.42 -7.87 11.95
N TRP A 766 15.81 -8.68 11.08
CA TRP A 766 16.48 -9.81 10.44
C TRP A 766 17.22 -9.35 9.18
N VAL A 767 18.52 -9.59 9.15
CA VAL A 767 19.41 -9.35 8.01
C VAL A 767 19.69 -10.71 7.37
N CYS A 768 18.84 -11.07 6.39
CA CYS A 768 18.91 -12.37 5.72
C CYS A 768 19.95 -12.31 4.60
N HIS A 769 21.01 -13.12 4.67
CA HIS A 769 22.09 -13.10 3.69
C HIS A 769 22.42 -14.49 3.12
N THR A 770 23.06 -14.52 1.95
CA THR A 770 23.62 -15.73 1.37
C THR A 770 24.83 -16.21 2.16
N GLU A 771 25.25 -17.46 1.96
CA GLU A 771 26.53 -17.90 2.51
C GLU A 771 27.67 -17.05 1.91
N PRO A 772 28.60 -16.50 2.71
CA PRO A 772 29.72 -15.73 2.19
C PRO A 772 30.66 -16.60 1.35
N GLU A 773 31.18 -16.05 0.25
CA GLU A 773 32.28 -16.67 -0.49
C GLU A 773 33.63 -16.16 0.08
N GLY A 774 34.54 -17.06 0.47
CA GLY A 774 35.86 -16.70 1.00
C GLY A 774 36.01 -16.89 2.53
N PRO A 775 36.70 -16.00 3.27
CA PRO A 775 36.95 -16.16 4.70
C PRO A 775 35.67 -15.90 5.53
N VAL A 776 34.76 -16.87 5.52
CA VAL A 776 33.40 -16.82 6.10
C VAL A 776 33.38 -16.16 7.49
N GLN A 777 34.27 -16.60 8.39
CA GLN A 777 34.32 -16.08 9.76
C GLN A 777 34.63 -14.58 9.82
N ALA A 778 35.63 -14.13 9.06
CA ALA A 778 36.02 -12.72 9.01
C ALA A 778 34.91 -11.85 8.39
N ILE A 779 34.21 -12.36 7.38
CA ILE A 779 33.08 -11.67 6.74
C ILE A 779 31.92 -11.53 7.74
N ARG A 780 31.55 -12.62 8.43
CA ARG A 780 30.49 -12.62 9.45
C ARG A 780 30.83 -11.67 10.61
N GLU A 781 32.06 -11.71 11.12
CA GLU A 781 32.54 -10.80 12.18
C GLU A 781 32.60 -9.34 11.71
N GLY A 782 32.95 -9.09 10.45
CA GLY A 782 32.90 -7.76 9.84
C GLY A 782 31.48 -7.20 9.78
N LEU A 783 30.52 -8.00 9.32
CA LEU A 783 29.11 -7.62 9.30
C LEU A 783 28.57 -7.37 10.71
N GLN A 784 28.82 -8.28 11.65
CA GLN A 784 28.36 -8.14 13.04
C GLN A 784 28.91 -6.86 13.70
N ARG A 785 30.18 -6.50 13.45
CA ARG A 785 30.75 -5.24 13.95
C ARG A 785 30.05 -4.01 13.38
N LYS A 786 29.72 -4.01 12.08
CA LYS A 786 28.94 -2.93 11.47
C LYS A 786 27.54 -2.84 12.07
N LEU A 787 26.86 -3.97 12.21
CA LEU A 787 25.51 -4.01 12.78
C LEU A 787 25.49 -3.51 14.23
N ALA A 788 26.40 -3.98 15.09
CA ALA A 788 26.49 -3.50 16.47
C ALA A 788 26.79 -1.99 16.57
N ALA A 789 27.64 -1.46 15.69
CA ALA A 789 27.89 -0.02 15.61
C ALA A 789 26.64 0.76 15.14
N LEU A 790 25.83 0.19 14.24
CA LEU A 790 24.55 0.77 13.83
C LEU A 790 23.52 0.77 14.96
N GLU A 791 23.48 -0.24 15.83
CA GLU A 791 22.59 -0.27 17.01
C GLU A 791 22.89 0.90 17.95
N VAL A 792 24.16 1.08 18.31
CA VAL A 792 24.61 2.19 19.16
C VAL A 792 24.29 3.54 18.51
N TRP A 793 24.60 3.68 17.22
CA TRP A 793 24.33 4.91 16.49
C TRP A 793 22.83 5.22 16.37
N ALA A 794 21.98 4.21 16.19
CA ALA A 794 20.54 4.37 16.14
C ALA A 794 19.98 4.94 17.46
N ASP A 795 20.46 4.42 18.59
CA ASP A 795 20.06 4.89 19.91
C ASP A 795 20.57 6.32 20.18
N GLU A 796 21.86 6.58 19.95
CA GLU A 796 22.47 7.88 20.23
C GLU A 796 21.92 9.02 19.36
N GLN A 797 21.68 8.76 18.07
CA GLN A 797 21.25 9.81 17.14
C GLN A 797 19.73 9.95 17.02
N PHE A 798 18.98 8.88 17.21
CA PHE A 798 17.53 8.86 16.97
C PHE A 798 16.71 8.46 18.20
N GLY A 799 17.34 8.10 19.32
CA GLY A 799 16.65 7.51 20.48
C GLY A 799 15.88 6.26 20.09
N LEU A 800 16.46 5.44 19.20
CA LEU A 800 15.83 4.28 18.61
C LEU A 800 16.59 3.02 18.98
N GLU A 801 16.00 2.20 19.85
CA GLU A 801 16.53 0.89 20.18
C GLU A 801 16.27 -0.09 19.03
N VAL A 802 17.33 -0.51 18.35
CA VAL A 802 17.29 -1.46 17.23
C VAL A 802 18.22 -2.63 17.54
N HIS A 803 17.79 -3.84 17.24
CA HIS A 803 18.57 -5.07 17.40
C HIS A 803 18.67 -5.80 16.06
N PHE A 804 19.88 -6.10 15.59
CA PHE A 804 20.09 -6.79 14.32
C PHE A 804 20.46 -8.26 14.51
N PHE A 805 19.80 -9.10 13.72
CA PHE A 805 20.03 -10.53 13.68
C PHE A 805 20.47 -10.93 12.26
N ALA A 806 21.78 -11.05 12.07
CA ALA A 806 22.34 -11.58 10.83
C ALA A 806 22.21 -13.10 10.80
N MET A 807 21.59 -13.62 9.73
CA MET A 807 21.31 -15.05 9.56
C MET A 807 21.36 -15.46 8.10
N THR A 808 21.82 -16.68 7.86
CA THR A 808 21.84 -17.23 6.50
C THR A 808 20.44 -17.68 6.08
N ILE A 809 20.18 -17.70 4.77
CA ILE A 809 18.91 -18.22 4.23
C ILE A 809 18.63 -19.65 4.71
N ASP A 810 19.66 -20.49 4.79
CA ASP A 810 19.52 -21.88 5.21
C ASP A 810 19.27 -22.02 6.72
N GLU A 811 19.88 -21.17 7.56
CA GLU A 811 19.60 -21.09 9.00
C GLU A 811 18.10 -20.80 9.24
N VAL A 812 17.53 -19.84 8.52
CA VAL A 812 16.09 -19.52 8.64
C VAL A 812 15.22 -20.65 8.08
N ARG A 813 15.59 -21.22 6.93
CA ARG A 813 14.84 -22.31 6.29
C ARG A 813 14.71 -23.52 7.22
N THR A 814 15.78 -23.84 7.95
CA THR A 814 15.89 -25.01 8.85
C THR A 814 15.56 -24.74 10.31
N ASN A 815 15.03 -23.55 10.64
CA ASN A 815 14.69 -23.13 12.01
C ASN A 815 15.90 -23.15 12.98
N SER A 816 17.10 -22.85 12.47
CA SER A 816 18.34 -22.81 13.24
C SER A 816 18.68 -21.38 13.65
N PHE A 817 18.16 -20.92 14.78
CA PHE A 817 18.35 -19.54 15.28
C PHE A 817 19.47 -19.38 16.32
N GLY A 818 20.23 -20.44 16.60
CA GLY A 818 21.37 -20.43 17.53
C GLY A 818 21.00 -20.25 19.01
N MET A 819 22.01 -20.29 19.89
CA MET A 819 21.92 -19.91 21.30
C MET A 819 22.49 -18.50 21.43
N SER A 820 21.65 -17.45 21.51
CA SER A 820 22.14 -16.09 21.77
C SER A 820 22.24 -15.84 23.28
N ASP A 821 23.34 -15.22 23.70
CA ASP A 821 23.80 -15.21 25.09
C ASP A 821 23.08 -14.23 26.03
N LYS A 822 23.28 -14.53 27.33
CA LYS A 822 22.80 -13.93 28.59
C LYS A 822 21.42 -14.30 29.09
N GLU A 823 20.42 -14.61 28.25
CA GLU A 823 19.12 -15.08 28.79
C GLU A 823 18.33 -16.11 27.95
N SER A 824 18.65 -16.45 26.69
CA SER A 824 17.67 -17.10 25.79
C SER A 824 17.88 -18.60 25.49
N SER A 825 16.75 -19.32 25.38
CA SER A 825 16.58 -20.74 25.07
C SER A 825 16.27 -20.98 23.58
N GLY A 826 17.21 -20.66 22.68
CA GLY A 826 16.99 -20.61 21.23
C GLY A 826 16.53 -21.93 20.57
N SER A 827 16.84 -23.08 21.17
CA SER A 827 16.38 -24.40 20.67
C SER A 827 14.95 -24.78 21.06
N ALA A 828 14.31 -24.04 21.97
CA ALA A 828 13.03 -24.42 22.59
C ALA A 828 11.81 -23.70 21.99
N GLN A 829 11.99 -22.81 21.00
CA GLN A 829 10.91 -21.97 20.44
C GLN A 829 11.09 -21.64 18.94
N ALA A 830 11.86 -22.43 18.20
CA ALA A 830 12.26 -22.06 16.84
C ALA A 830 11.05 -21.96 15.90
N ALA A 831 10.11 -22.92 15.96
CA ALA A 831 8.89 -22.87 15.16
C ALA A 831 8.01 -21.66 15.55
N LEU A 832 7.93 -21.34 16.84
CA LEU A 832 7.13 -20.21 17.34
C LEU A 832 7.72 -18.85 16.90
N LEU A 833 9.04 -18.73 16.88
CA LEU A 833 9.73 -17.53 16.40
C LEU A 833 9.50 -17.33 14.90
N LYS A 834 9.56 -18.41 14.10
CA LYS A 834 9.27 -18.34 12.67
C LYS A 834 7.81 -18.00 12.37
N GLU A 835 6.87 -18.52 13.17
CA GLU A 835 5.46 -18.12 13.09
C GLU A 835 5.29 -16.62 13.40
N GLU A 836 5.96 -16.12 14.45
CA GLU A 836 5.97 -14.70 14.79
C GLU A 836 6.59 -13.83 13.69
N PHE A 837 7.67 -14.29 13.08
CA PHE A 837 8.26 -13.65 11.90
C PHE A 837 7.21 -13.52 10.80
N TYR A 838 6.61 -14.63 10.34
CA TYR A 838 5.67 -14.58 9.22
C TYR A 838 4.40 -13.77 9.51
N ARG A 839 3.93 -13.74 10.77
CA ARG A 839 2.76 -12.93 11.12
C ARG A 839 3.06 -11.42 11.24
N THR A 840 4.30 -11.05 11.60
CA THR A 840 4.66 -9.64 11.90
C THR A 840 5.65 -9.00 10.93
N ALA A 841 6.32 -9.76 10.06
CA ALA A 841 7.40 -9.26 9.22
C ALA A 841 6.95 -8.03 8.41
N LEU A 842 7.73 -6.95 8.52
CA LEU A 842 7.63 -5.76 7.69
C LEU A 842 8.90 -5.69 6.85
N LYS A 843 8.77 -5.80 5.54
CA LYS A 843 9.91 -5.69 4.62
C LYS A 843 10.37 -4.24 4.56
N LEU A 844 11.56 -3.98 5.08
CA LEU A 844 12.21 -2.67 5.01
C LEU A 844 12.93 -2.49 3.66
N ALA A 845 13.59 -3.55 3.18
CA ALA A 845 14.25 -3.56 1.87
C ALA A 845 14.52 -5.00 1.39
N GLY A 846 14.79 -5.16 0.09
CA GLY A 846 15.18 -6.44 -0.50
C GLY A 846 14.07 -7.24 -1.20
N LYS A 847 14.29 -8.55 -1.36
CA LYS A 847 13.38 -9.52 -1.99
C LYS A 847 12.11 -9.76 -1.17
N ASP A 848 11.03 -10.19 -1.83
CA ASP A 848 9.76 -10.60 -1.22
C ASP A 848 9.80 -12.05 -0.72
N LEU A 849 9.07 -12.39 0.34
CA LEU A 849 9.00 -13.78 0.81
C LEU A 849 8.21 -14.66 -0.16
N LEU A 850 8.80 -15.79 -0.57
CA LEU A 850 8.11 -16.83 -1.36
C LEU A 850 6.83 -17.32 -0.68
N TRP A 851 6.81 -17.34 0.66
CA TRP A 851 5.62 -17.70 1.44
C TRP A 851 4.38 -16.91 1.02
N TRP A 852 4.49 -15.65 0.58
CA TRP A 852 3.32 -14.88 0.10
C TRP A 852 2.80 -15.33 -1.26
N ALA A 853 3.64 -15.97 -2.09
CA ALA A 853 3.26 -16.45 -3.42
C ALA A 853 2.44 -17.75 -3.38
N VAL A 854 2.60 -18.56 -2.33
CA VAL A 854 1.87 -19.83 -2.16
C VAL A 854 0.56 -19.65 -1.39
N PRO A 855 -0.43 -20.55 -1.52
CA PRO A 855 -1.64 -20.52 -0.68
C PRO A 855 -1.35 -20.59 0.84
N PRO A 856 -2.27 -20.12 1.71
CA PRO A 856 -2.14 -20.31 3.16
C PRO A 856 -2.03 -21.79 3.53
N GLY A 857 -1.10 -22.14 4.43
CA GLY A 857 -0.85 -23.53 4.86
C GLY A 857 -0.17 -24.43 3.84
N ALA A 858 0.37 -23.89 2.74
CA ALA A 858 1.15 -24.67 1.78
C ALA A 858 2.45 -25.20 2.41
N ASP A 859 2.80 -26.45 2.09
CA ASP A 859 4.03 -27.08 2.55
C ASP A 859 5.26 -26.68 1.71
N ALA A 860 6.44 -27.12 2.15
CA ALA A 860 7.70 -26.84 1.46
C ALA A 860 7.74 -27.41 0.02
N ALA A 861 7.11 -28.55 -0.23
CA ALA A 861 7.06 -29.16 -1.55
C ALA A 861 6.25 -28.32 -2.54
N ALA A 862 5.09 -27.81 -2.11
CA ALA A 862 4.26 -26.90 -2.90
C ALA A 862 4.98 -25.58 -3.20
N ALA A 863 5.71 -25.03 -2.22
CA ALA A 863 6.50 -23.82 -2.42
C ALA A 863 7.65 -24.01 -3.42
N GLN A 864 8.40 -25.11 -3.29
CA GLN A 864 9.50 -25.42 -4.20
C GLN A 864 8.99 -25.70 -5.63
N SER A 865 7.86 -26.39 -5.75
CA SER A 865 7.21 -26.62 -7.05
C SER A 865 6.81 -25.31 -7.72
N LEU A 866 6.20 -24.38 -6.97
CA LEU A 866 5.84 -23.06 -7.49
C LEU A 866 7.08 -22.25 -7.88
N LEU A 867 8.13 -22.24 -7.06
CA LEU A 867 9.37 -21.53 -7.37
C LEU A 867 10.03 -22.06 -8.64
N THR A 868 10.00 -23.38 -8.86
CA THR A 868 10.51 -24.01 -10.08
C THR A 868 9.72 -23.55 -11.32
N ASP A 869 8.39 -23.55 -11.22
CA ASP A 869 7.51 -23.05 -12.29
C ASP A 869 7.78 -21.56 -12.57
N ILE A 870 7.86 -20.71 -11.54
CA ILE A 870 8.17 -19.28 -11.70
C ILE A 870 9.54 -19.09 -12.32
N SER A 871 10.57 -19.82 -11.88
CA SER A 871 11.94 -19.69 -12.43
C SER A 871 12.00 -20.04 -13.92
N ALA A 872 11.21 -21.02 -14.37
CA ALA A 872 11.14 -21.40 -15.77
C ALA A 872 10.29 -20.43 -16.63
N LEU A 873 9.22 -19.87 -16.07
CA LEU A 873 8.19 -19.14 -16.81
C LEU A 873 8.28 -17.61 -16.64
N ASP A 874 8.89 -17.14 -15.57
CA ASP A 874 9.10 -15.73 -15.22
C ASP A 874 10.38 -15.55 -14.37
N PRO A 875 11.57 -15.62 -14.99
CA PRO A 875 12.85 -15.49 -14.28
C PRO A 875 13.02 -14.15 -13.55
N ARG A 876 12.34 -13.09 -14.01
CA ARG A 876 12.37 -11.78 -13.36
C ARG A 876 11.67 -11.85 -12.01
N LEU A 877 10.45 -12.39 -11.99
CA LEU A 877 9.71 -12.59 -10.74
C LEU A 877 10.48 -13.52 -9.79
N ALA A 878 11.10 -14.58 -10.30
CA ALA A 878 11.93 -15.47 -9.47
C ALA A 878 13.09 -14.70 -8.78
N GLY A 879 13.73 -13.78 -9.49
CA GLY A 879 14.79 -12.93 -8.93
C GLY A 879 14.33 -11.94 -7.85
N GLU A 880 13.02 -11.71 -7.72
CA GLU A 880 12.44 -10.85 -6.68
C GLU A 880 12.04 -11.62 -5.41
N LEU A 881 12.14 -12.96 -5.40
CA LEU A 881 11.65 -13.81 -4.31
C LEU A 881 12.80 -14.41 -3.49
N VAL A 882 12.59 -14.52 -2.18
CA VAL A 882 13.47 -15.25 -1.25
C VAL A 882 12.69 -16.35 -0.54
N ASP A 883 13.26 -17.55 -0.52
CA ASP A 883 12.70 -18.69 0.21
C ASP A 883 13.38 -18.86 1.58
N LEU A 884 12.65 -18.43 2.62
CA LEU A 884 13.03 -18.63 4.03
C LEU A 884 12.36 -19.86 4.67
N GLY A 885 11.73 -20.74 3.86
CA GLY A 885 11.02 -21.94 4.31
C GLY A 885 9.63 -21.66 4.91
N GLN A 886 8.73 -22.63 4.85
CA GLN A 886 7.34 -22.46 5.30
C GLN A 886 7.22 -22.49 6.84
N PRO A 887 6.24 -21.79 7.43
CA PRO A 887 5.93 -21.96 8.85
C PRO A 887 5.29 -23.34 9.09
N GLU A 888 5.79 -24.08 10.08
CA GLU A 888 5.33 -25.43 10.42
C GLU A 888 4.45 -25.41 11.68
N PRO A 889 3.57 -26.41 11.89
CA PRO A 889 2.86 -26.58 13.14
C PRO A 889 3.81 -26.60 14.34
N ILE A 890 3.45 -25.89 15.42
CA ILE A 890 4.34 -25.77 16.59
C ILE A 890 4.48 -27.15 17.27
N PRO A 891 5.71 -27.69 17.40
CA PRO A 891 5.94 -28.98 18.02
C PRO A 891 5.52 -28.99 19.50
N ALA A 892 5.00 -30.14 19.96
CA ALA A 892 4.61 -30.32 21.37
C ALA A 892 5.76 -30.05 22.35
N SER A 893 6.99 -30.31 21.90
CA SER A 893 8.24 -30.11 22.62
C SER A 893 8.55 -28.65 22.97
N GLU A 894 8.07 -27.70 22.16
CA GLU A 894 8.36 -26.27 22.30
C GLU A 894 7.41 -25.56 23.28
N TYR A 895 6.18 -26.05 23.50
CA TYR A 895 5.18 -25.35 24.32
C TYR A 895 5.66 -25.06 25.74
N PHE A 896 6.36 -26.01 26.37
CA PHE A 896 6.83 -25.86 27.74
C PHE A 896 7.91 -24.77 27.85
N GLY A 897 8.91 -24.83 26.96
CA GLY A 897 9.99 -23.85 26.92
C GLY A 897 9.46 -22.46 26.61
N ALA A 898 8.52 -22.39 25.65
CA ALA A 898 7.88 -21.15 25.28
C ALA A 898 7.07 -20.51 26.40
N CYS A 899 6.37 -21.33 27.19
CA CYS A 899 5.61 -20.84 28.34
C CYS A 899 6.54 -20.24 29.40
N LEU A 900 7.62 -20.95 29.76
CA LEU A 900 8.61 -20.47 30.73
C LEU A 900 9.25 -19.15 30.30
N TRP A 901 9.54 -19.02 28.99
CA TRP A 901 10.08 -17.80 28.43
C TRP A 901 9.13 -16.61 28.57
N GLN A 902 7.85 -16.79 28.23
CA GLN A 902 6.86 -15.73 28.39
C GLN A 902 6.67 -15.32 29.86
N MET A 903 6.79 -16.25 30.81
CA MET A 903 6.75 -15.93 32.24
C MET A 903 7.92 -15.04 32.68
N VAL A 904 9.13 -15.25 32.14
CA VAL A 904 10.28 -14.40 32.45
C VAL A 904 10.18 -13.06 31.74
N LYS A 905 9.81 -13.04 30.45
CA LYS A 905 9.66 -11.79 29.68
C LYS A 905 8.54 -10.91 30.21
N ALA A 906 7.50 -11.50 30.80
CA ALA A 906 6.44 -10.73 31.44
C ALA A 906 6.98 -9.77 32.50
N LEU A 907 8.07 -10.11 33.22
CA LEU A 907 8.69 -9.25 34.25
C LEU A 907 9.06 -7.85 33.73
N HIS A 908 9.37 -7.74 32.44
CA HIS A 908 9.75 -6.48 31.80
C HIS A 908 8.67 -5.98 30.82
N SER A 909 7.96 -6.89 30.14
CA SER A 909 6.93 -6.56 29.14
C SER A 909 5.65 -7.36 29.37
N PRO A 910 4.90 -7.09 30.45
CA PRO A 910 3.80 -7.95 30.88
C PRO A 910 2.68 -8.05 29.86
N TYR A 911 2.27 -6.93 29.28
CA TYR A 911 1.11 -6.88 28.40
C TYR A 911 1.33 -7.66 27.09
N LYS A 912 2.53 -7.58 26.50
CA LYS A 912 2.93 -8.36 25.32
C LYS A 912 2.98 -9.84 25.66
N SER A 913 3.56 -10.20 26.81
CA SER A 913 3.71 -11.60 27.24
C SER A 913 2.38 -12.28 27.57
N VAL A 914 1.41 -11.56 28.16
CA VAL A 914 0.06 -12.10 28.41
C VAL A 914 -0.62 -12.50 27.10
N MET A 915 -0.62 -11.62 26.08
CA MET A 915 -1.23 -11.93 24.78
C MET A 915 -0.53 -13.11 24.07
N LYS A 916 0.81 -13.15 24.14
CA LYS A 916 1.61 -14.24 23.55
C LYS A 916 1.36 -15.58 24.26
N LEU A 917 1.26 -15.58 25.59
CA LEU A 917 0.92 -16.79 26.35
C LEU A 917 -0.50 -17.27 26.03
N GLY A 918 -1.47 -16.35 25.88
CA GLY A 918 -2.83 -16.71 25.45
C GLY A 918 -2.86 -17.37 24.07
N LEU A 919 -2.03 -16.90 23.13
CA LEU A 919 -1.90 -17.56 21.82
C LEU A 919 -1.26 -18.95 21.95
N LEU A 920 -0.24 -19.09 22.79
CA LEU A 920 0.42 -20.37 23.06
C LEU A 920 -0.56 -21.39 23.67
N GLU A 921 -1.40 -20.97 24.61
CA GLU A 921 -2.47 -21.82 25.17
C GLU A 921 -3.45 -22.27 24.09
N LYS A 922 -3.88 -21.35 23.22
CA LYS A 922 -4.76 -21.67 22.09
C LYS A 922 -4.13 -22.71 21.16
N TYR A 923 -2.83 -22.63 20.90
CA TYR A 923 -2.13 -23.62 20.09
C TYR A 923 -1.98 -24.98 20.78
N ALA A 924 -1.85 -24.99 22.12
CA ALA A 924 -1.76 -26.22 22.89
C ALA A 924 -3.12 -26.94 23.08
N ASP A 925 -4.24 -26.28 22.80
CA ASP A 925 -5.58 -26.84 22.94
C ASP A 925 -5.90 -27.87 21.83
N LYS A 926 -6.07 -29.13 22.22
CA LYS A 926 -6.35 -30.26 21.31
C LYS A 926 -7.77 -30.25 20.73
N GLY A 927 -8.65 -29.33 21.18
CA GLY A 927 -10.02 -29.19 20.70
C GLY A 927 -10.16 -28.43 19.37
N GLU A 928 -9.12 -27.75 18.89
CA GLU A 928 -9.11 -27.03 17.61
C GLU A 928 -8.17 -27.68 16.57
N THR A 929 -8.59 -27.71 15.30
CA THR A 929 -7.64 -27.89 14.20
C THR A 929 -6.66 -26.72 14.22
N MET A 930 -5.39 -27.00 14.52
CA MET A 930 -4.38 -25.96 14.65
C MET A 930 -4.14 -25.25 13.32
N ARG A 931 -4.55 -23.99 13.24
CA ARG A 931 -4.21 -23.07 12.13
C ARG A 931 -3.37 -21.93 12.68
N LEU A 932 -2.18 -21.75 12.11
CA LEU A 932 -1.24 -20.69 12.51
C LEU A 932 -1.85 -19.31 12.27
N LEU A 933 -1.46 -18.34 13.10
CA LEU A 933 -2.03 -16.99 13.02
C LEU A 933 -1.48 -16.25 11.80
N CYS A 934 -0.21 -16.48 11.45
CA CYS A 934 0.37 -16.00 10.20
C CYS A 934 -0.46 -16.41 8.97
N ASP A 935 -0.91 -17.67 8.89
CA ASP A 935 -1.74 -18.15 7.76
C ASP A 935 -3.14 -17.55 7.77
N ARG A 936 -3.72 -17.26 8.95
CA ARG A 936 -5.00 -16.55 9.05
C ARG A 936 -4.90 -15.10 8.58
N ILE A 937 -3.84 -14.41 8.97
CA ILE A 937 -3.56 -13.04 8.52
C ILE A 937 -3.32 -13.03 7.02
N LYS A 938 -2.49 -13.95 6.52
CA LYS A 938 -2.27 -14.12 5.08
C LYS A 938 -3.57 -14.35 4.35
N GLU A 939 -4.40 -15.30 4.79
CA GLU A 939 -5.71 -15.55 4.19
C GLU A 939 -6.59 -14.29 4.19
N ALA A 940 -6.62 -13.53 5.28
CA ALA A 940 -7.36 -12.27 5.35
C ALA A 940 -6.88 -11.23 4.33
N VAL A 941 -5.56 -11.03 4.23
CA VAL A 941 -4.95 -10.13 3.24
C VAL A 941 -5.28 -10.58 1.81
N LEU A 942 -5.19 -11.88 1.53
CA LEU A 942 -5.48 -12.44 0.21
C LEU A 942 -6.96 -12.37 -0.18
N ARG A 943 -7.86 -12.44 0.81
CA ARG A 943 -9.31 -12.23 0.63
C ARG A 943 -9.69 -10.75 0.56
N GLY A 944 -8.72 -9.83 0.55
CA GLY A 944 -8.98 -8.40 0.50
C GLY A 944 -9.62 -7.84 1.77
N ARG A 945 -9.64 -8.59 2.88
CA ARG A 945 -10.15 -8.09 4.16
C ARG A 945 -9.21 -6.97 4.63
N SER A 946 -9.75 -5.76 4.76
CA SER A 946 -8.97 -4.56 5.05
C SER A 946 -9.05 -4.13 6.51
N ARG A 947 -9.93 -4.77 7.30
CA ARG A 947 -10.17 -4.34 8.67
C ARG A 947 -9.00 -4.75 9.58
N PRO A 948 -8.55 -3.85 10.46
CA PRO A 948 -7.36 -4.08 11.27
C PRO A 948 -7.40 -5.38 12.07
N GLU A 949 -8.54 -5.83 12.57
CA GLU A 949 -8.67 -7.07 13.34
C GLU A 949 -8.35 -8.36 12.58
N TRP A 950 -8.21 -8.28 11.26
CA TRP A 950 -7.85 -9.43 10.43
C TRP A 950 -6.41 -9.35 9.90
N VAL A 951 -5.87 -8.14 9.73
CA VAL A 951 -4.60 -7.91 9.02
C VAL A 951 -3.53 -7.17 9.82
N ASP A 952 -3.90 -6.49 10.90
CA ASP A 952 -2.95 -5.97 11.88
C ASP A 952 -2.47 -7.14 12.77
N PRO A 953 -1.16 -7.37 12.90
CA PRO A 953 -0.67 -8.55 13.62
C PRO A 953 -1.08 -8.62 15.10
N TYR A 954 -1.25 -7.48 15.78
CA TYR A 954 -1.63 -7.43 17.19
C TYR A 954 -3.14 -7.49 17.40
N LEU A 955 -3.92 -6.86 16.53
CA LEU A 955 -5.38 -6.97 16.61
C LEU A 955 -5.87 -8.35 16.16
N ALA A 956 -5.26 -8.95 15.15
CA ALA A 956 -5.55 -10.33 14.74
C ALA A 956 -5.16 -11.34 15.82
N LEU A 957 -4.03 -11.12 16.50
CA LEU A 957 -3.63 -11.87 17.69
C LEU A 957 -4.71 -11.80 18.76
N PHE A 958 -5.12 -10.59 19.14
CA PHE A 958 -6.13 -10.38 20.17
C PHE A 958 -7.49 -10.97 19.77
N ALA A 959 -7.95 -10.76 18.54
CA ALA A 959 -9.21 -11.32 18.05
C ALA A 959 -9.20 -12.86 18.12
N SER A 960 -8.07 -13.48 17.76
CA SER A 960 -7.88 -14.93 17.81
C SER A 960 -7.98 -15.49 19.24
N ILE A 961 -7.32 -14.87 20.21
CA ILE A 961 -7.35 -15.33 21.61
C ILE A 961 -8.69 -14.99 22.29
N ARG A 962 -9.32 -13.86 21.94
CA ARG A 962 -10.66 -13.49 22.42
C ARG A 962 -11.69 -14.57 22.08
N SER A 963 -11.73 -15.01 20.83
CA SER A 963 -12.64 -16.10 20.40
C SER A 963 -12.38 -17.41 21.15
N HIS A 964 -11.12 -17.69 21.50
CA HIS A 964 -10.78 -18.88 22.29
C HIS A 964 -11.32 -18.78 23.72
N TYR A 965 -10.99 -17.72 24.47
CA TYR A 965 -11.43 -17.56 25.87
C TYR A 965 -12.94 -17.33 26.02
N ALA A 966 -13.60 -16.71 25.02
CA ALA A 966 -15.05 -16.57 25.00
C ALA A 966 -15.77 -17.92 24.95
N ARG A 967 -15.27 -18.88 24.17
CA ARG A 967 -15.83 -20.26 24.16
C ARG A 967 -15.58 -21.01 25.47
N LEU A 968 -14.50 -20.70 26.17
CA LEU A 968 -14.22 -21.24 27.50
C LEU A 968 -15.10 -20.59 28.59
N GLY A 969 -15.82 -19.50 28.28
CA GLY A 969 -16.60 -18.73 29.25
C GLY A 969 -15.75 -17.98 30.28
N ASP A 970 -14.47 -17.69 29.97
CA ASP A 970 -13.54 -17.03 30.89
C ASP A 970 -13.55 -15.50 30.70
N GLU A 971 -14.62 -14.87 31.19
CA GLU A 971 -14.82 -13.41 31.15
C GLU A 971 -13.68 -12.63 31.84
N GLY A 972 -13.06 -13.20 32.87
CA GLY A 972 -11.95 -12.58 33.59
C GLY A 972 -10.70 -12.44 32.71
N SER A 973 -10.32 -13.51 32.02
CA SER A 973 -9.21 -13.49 31.06
C SER A 973 -9.50 -12.56 29.87
N LEU A 974 -10.74 -12.51 29.38
CA LEU A 974 -11.14 -11.60 28.30
C LEU A 974 -10.94 -10.13 28.67
N SER A 975 -11.37 -9.74 29.87
CA SER A 975 -11.20 -8.37 30.37
C SER A 975 -9.73 -8.00 30.54
N LEU A 976 -8.92 -8.90 31.12
CA LEU A 976 -7.48 -8.70 31.26
C LEU A 976 -6.79 -8.54 29.90
N LEU A 977 -7.13 -9.38 28.93
CA LEU A 977 -6.52 -9.33 27.59
C LEU A 977 -6.83 -8.00 26.89
N ALA A 978 -8.07 -7.51 27.01
CA ALA A 978 -8.48 -6.24 26.40
C ALA A 978 -7.71 -5.07 27.01
N GLU A 979 -7.56 -5.09 28.34
CA GLU A 979 -6.77 -4.09 29.07
C GLU A 979 -5.27 -4.16 28.72
N CYS A 980 -4.71 -5.37 28.53
CA CYS A 980 -3.33 -5.55 28.09
C CYS A 980 -3.09 -5.00 26.67
N LEU A 981 -4.00 -5.25 25.73
CA LEU A 981 -3.91 -4.69 24.38
C LEU A 981 -3.92 -3.15 24.42
N ARG A 982 -4.86 -2.58 25.19
CA ARG A 982 -4.98 -1.12 25.38
C ARG A 982 -3.69 -0.51 25.92
N LEU A 983 -3.14 -1.08 26.99
CA LEU A 983 -1.92 -0.59 27.63
C LEU A 983 -0.67 -0.79 26.75
N LYS A 984 -0.65 -1.83 25.91
CA LYS A 984 0.44 -2.05 24.96
C LYS A 984 0.39 -1.07 23.78
N ALA A 985 -0.80 -0.75 23.29
CA ALA A 985 -1.01 0.19 22.19
C ALA A 985 -1.02 1.66 22.64
N ASP A 986 -1.19 1.91 23.95
CA ASP A 986 -1.29 3.24 24.56
C ASP A 986 -2.41 4.09 23.95
N VAL A 987 -3.60 3.50 23.89
CA VAL A 987 -4.79 4.10 23.30
C VAL A 987 -5.92 4.16 24.31
N ALA A 988 -6.85 5.11 24.15
CA ALA A 988 -8.04 5.14 24.97
C ALA A 988 -8.97 3.98 24.61
N PRO A 989 -9.82 3.48 25.53
CA PRO A 989 -10.77 2.40 25.24
C PRO A 989 -11.65 2.67 24.00
N GLU A 990 -11.99 3.93 23.77
CA GLU A 990 -12.78 4.44 22.65
C GLU A 990 -12.03 4.46 21.30
N ASP A 991 -10.70 4.43 21.31
CA ASP A 991 -9.86 4.40 20.11
C ASP A 991 -9.59 2.97 19.61
N LEU A 992 -9.94 1.97 20.43
CA LEU A 992 -10.01 0.57 20.00
C LEU A 992 -11.35 0.31 19.32
N PRO A 993 -11.45 -0.63 18.37
CA PRO A 993 -12.74 -0.90 17.73
C PRO A 993 -13.78 -1.35 18.79
N PRO A 994 -15.09 -1.07 18.60
CA PRO A 994 -16.10 -1.16 19.68
C PRO A 994 -16.21 -2.53 20.36
N GLU A 995 -15.98 -3.59 19.59
CA GLU A 995 -15.93 -4.99 20.02
C GLU A 995 -14.68 -5.35 20.87
N PHE A 996 -13.72 -4.42 20.95
CA PHE A 996 -12.52 -4.45 21.80
C PHE A 996 -12.65 -3.48 22.99
N GLY A 997 -13.50 -2.44 22.88
CA GLY A 997 -13.70 -1.39 23.89
C GLY A 997 -14.78 -1.70 24.95
N GLN A 998 -15.84 -2.45 24.62
CA GLN A 998 -16.93 -2.76 25.57
C GLN A 998 -16.48 -3.56 26.80
N VAL A 999 -15.39 -4.34 26.69
CA VAL A 999 -14.80 -5.10 27.82
C VAL A 999 -13.80 -4.24 28.62
N ALA A 1000 -13.36 -3.10 28.07
CA ALA A 1000 -12.39 -2.18 28.68
C ALA A 1000 -13.05 -0.98 29.42
N GLN A 1001 -14.35 -0.76 29.25
CA GLN A 1001 -15.10 0.37 29.85
C GLN A 1001 -15.14 0.38 31.39
N ALA A 1002 -14.69 -0.68 32.06
CA ALA A 1002 -14.57 -0.72 33.51
C ALA A 1002 -13.34 0.05 34.06
N ALA A 1003 -12.40 0.48 33.22
CA ALA A 1003 -11.13 1.08 33.64
C ALA A 1003 -11.11 2.63 33.63
N ARG A 1004 -12.04 3.29 34.33
CA ARG A 1004 -12.00 4.76 34.54
C ARG A 1004 -10.92 5.24 35.53
N THR A 1005 -10.10 4.33 36.06
CA THR A 1005 -9.10 4.60 37.11
C THR A 1005 -7.66 4.31 36.67
N SER A 1006 -7.36 4.38 35.37
CA SER A 1006 -6.00 4.18 34.87
C SER A 1006 -5.04 5.21 35.48
N GLY A 1007 -3.90 4.75 35.99
CA GLY A 1007 -2.85 5.62 36.55
C GLY A 1007 -2.87 5.82 38.07
N THR A 1008 -3.68 5.06 38.82
CA THR A 1008 -3.60 5.00 40.30
C THR A 1008 -2.82 3.77 40.76
N PHE A 1009 -2.17 3.84 41.92
CA PHE A 1009 -1.36 2.72 42.44
C PHE A 1009 -2.22 1.47 42.68
N ALA A 1010 -3.43 1.66 43.19
CA ALA A 1010 -4.42 0.62 43.45
C ALA A 1010 -4.81 -0.16 42.18
N HIS A 1011 -4.99 0.56 41.08
CA HIS A 1011 -5.30 -0.03 39.79
C HIS A 1011 -4.12 -0.85 39.24
N SER A 1012 -2.90 -0.31 39.29
CA SER A 1012 -1.68 -1.04 38.89
C SER A 1012 -1.44 -2.30 39.74
N LEU A 1013 -1.69 -2.23 41.04
CA LEU A 1013 -1.58 -3.37 41.96
C LEU A 1013 -2.59 -4.48 41.62
N ARG A 1014 -3.85 -4.10 41.36
CA ARG A 1014 -4.91 -5.03 40.94
C ARG A 1014 -4.57 -5.70 39.61
N LEU A 1015 -4.19 -4.90 38.61
CA LEU A 1015 -3.81 -5.38 37.29
C LEU A 1015 -2.61 -6.32 37.36
N GLY A 1016 -1.57 -5.97 38.14
CA GLY A 1016 -0.41 -6.83 38.35
C GLY A 1016 -0.78 -8.17 38.97
N GLY A 1017 -1.75 -8.19 39.89
CA GLY A 1017 -2.34 -9.40 40.45
C GLY A 1017 -3.04 -10.27 39.40
N LEU A 1018 -3.85 -9.67 38.53
CA LEU A 1018 -4.54 -10.37 37.44
C LEU A 1018 -3.58 -10.96 36.41
N VAL A 1019 -2.57 -10.18 35.98
CA VAL A 1019 -1.50 -10.66 35.09
C VAL A 1019 -0.82 -11.87 35.70
N ASN A 1020 -0.43 -11.79 36.97
CA ASN A 1020 0.25 -12.90 37.64
C ASN A 1020 -0.63 -14.17 37.69
N GLN A 1021 -1.91 -14.03 38.05
CA GLN A 1021 -2.85 -15.15 38.06
C GLN A 1021 -2.99 -15.79 36.69
N PHE A 1022 -3.12 -14.98 35.64
CA PHE A 1022 -3.20 -15.46 34.26
C PHE A 1022 -1.95 -16.25 33.85
N MET A 1023 -0.76 -15.69 34.10
CA MET A 1023 0.51 -16.34 33.76
C MET A 1023 0.68 -17.69 34.47
N ILE A 1024 0.35 -17.77 35.76
CA ILE A 1024 0.42 -19.02 36.54
C ILE A 1024 -0.62 -20.04 36.05
N ALA A 1025 -1.85 -19.60 35.77
CA ALA A 1025 -2.90 -20.47 35.28
C ALA A 1025 -2.54 -21.07 33.91
N GLY A 1026 -2.00 -20.26 33.01
CA GLY A 1026 -1.53 -20.71 31.70
C GLY A 1026 -0.41 -21.72 31.78
N TYR A 1027 0.59 -21.44 32.62
CA TYR A 1027 1.66 -22.40 32.91
C TYR A 1027 1.13 -23.75 33.38
N ARG A 1028 0.16 -23.74 34.32
CA ARG A 1028 -0.45 -24.98 34.83
C ARG A 1028 -1.23 -25.73 33.76
N ARG A 1029 -1.97 -25.04 32.89
CA ARG A 1029 -2.72 -25.65 31.78
C ARG A 1029 -1.78 -26.33 30.78
N ILE A 1030 -0.76 -25.61 30.32
CA ILE A 1030 0.25 -26.13 29.39
C ILE A 1030 1.00 -27.32 30.02
N GLN A 1031 1.42 -27.20 31.28
CA GLN A 1031 2.09 -28.28 32.03
C GLN A 1031 1.17 -29.51 32.22
N GLY A 1032 -0.12 -29.29 32.49
CA GLY A 1032 -1.13 -30.35 32.62
C GLY A 1032 -1.27 -31.18 31.34
N GLY A 1033 -1.24 -30.52 30.17
CA GLY A 1033 -1.28 -31.17 28.86
C GLY A 1033 -0.05 -32.02 28.54
N ILE A 1034 1.12 -31.65 29.06
CA ILE A 1034 2.41 -32.35 28.82
C ILE A 1034 2.60 -33.56 29.74
N LYS A 1035 2.00 -33.59 30.95
CA LYS A 1035 2.13 -34.73 31.88
C LYS A 1035 1.57 -36.05 31.32
N ALA A 1036 0.78 -36.02 30.25
CA ALA A 1036 0.31 -37.18 29.50
C ALA A 1036 1.33 -37.73 28.48
N ASP A 1037 2.37 -36.96 28.10
CA ASP A 1037 3.36 -37.31 27.08
C ASP A 1037 4.77 -36.87 27.53
N ARG A 1038 5.38 -37.64 28.45
CA ARG A 1038 6.63 -37.27 29.14
C ARG A 1038 7.89 -37.29 28.28
N ALA A 1039 7.84 -37.75 27.04
CA ALA A 1039 9.02 -37.91 26.18
C ALA A 1039 9.42 -36.66 25.38
N ALA A 1040 8.64 -35.56 25.44
CA ALA A 1040 8.72 -34.51 24.42
C ALA A 1040 9.45 -33.21 24.79
N ALA A 1041 9.77 -32.87 26.04
CA ALA A 1041 10.25 -31.50 26.34
C ALA A 1041 11.72 -31.25 25.91
N SER A 1042 11.96 -30.31 24.98
CA SER A 1042 13.30 -29.92 24.48
C SER A 1042 13.90 -28.73 25.27
N ILE A 1043 14.06 -28.87 26.59
CA ILE A 1043 14.72 -27.87 27.44
C ILE A 1043 16.00 -28.45 28.03
N THR A 1044 17.11 -27.71 27.95
CA THR A 1044 18.36 -28.13 28.59
C THR A 1044 18.21 -28.13 30.12
N PRO A 1045 18.82 -29.07 30.85
CA PRO A 1045 18.74 -29.12 32.33
C PRO A 1045 19.20 -27.82 33.03
N GLN A 1046 20.09 -27.07 32.39
CA GLN A 1046 20.63 -25.80 32.88
C GLN A 1046 19.58 -24.67 32.79
N ASP A 1047 18.85 -24.57 31.68
CA ASP A 1047 17.78 -23.59 31.49
C ASP A 1047 16.62 -23.86 32.46
N LEU A 1048 16.24 -25.13 32.61
CA LEU A 1048 15.18 -25.55 33.52
C LEU A 1048 15.49 -25.18 34.98
N THR A 1049 16.77 -25.26 35.37
CA THR A 1049 17.23 -24.88 36.70
C THR A 1049 17.26 -23.35 36.91
N ARG A 1050 17.75 -22.58 35.92
CA ARG A 1050 17.80 -21.10 36.00
C ARG A 1050 16.40 -20.49 35.96
N LEU A 1051 15.57 -20.92 35.01
CA LEU A 1051 14.17 -20.51 34.86
C LEU A 1051 13.34 -20.93 36.09
N GLY A 1052 13.50 -22.17 36.55
CA GLY A 1052 12.81 -22.69 37.74
C GLY A 1052 13.13 -21.88 39.01
N ARG A 1053 14.40 -21.49 39.21
CA ARG A 1053 14.80 -20.64 40.36
C ARG A 1053 14.22 -19.23 40.26
N ARG A 1054 14.23 -18.59 39.09
CA ARG A 1054 13.60 -17.27 38.87
C ARG A 1054 12.09 -17.30 39.10
N ILE A 1055 11.42 -18.35 38.61
CA ILE A 1055 9.97 -18.51 38.78
C ILE A 1055 9.64 -18.77 40.25
N ALA A 1056 10.38 -19.67 40.93
CA ALA A 1056 10.21 -19.88 42.36
C ALA A 1056 10.45 -18.58 43.16
N ALA A 1057 11.53 -17.85 42.86
CA ALA A 1057 11.85 -16.60 43.54
C ALA A 1057 10.75 -15.52 43.38
N ASN A 1058 10.16 -15.38 42.19
CA ASN A 1058 9.17 -14.33 41.92
C ASN A 1058 7.71 -14.72 42.22
N PHE A 1059 7.36 -16.01 42.09
CA PHE A 1059 5.95 -16.43 42.11
C PHE A 1059 5.58 -17.37 43.27
N SER A 1060 6.53 -17.91 44.04
CA SER A 1060 6.19 -18.75 45.21
C SER A 1060 5.68 -17.90 46.38
N GLN A 1061 4.65 -18.37 47.08
CA GLN A 1061 4.23 -17.80 48.36
C GLN A 1061 4.90 -18.56 49.50
N HIS A 1062 5.53 -17.84 50.42
CA HIS A 1062 6.10 -18.40 51.65
C HIS A 1062 5.69 -17.54 52.84
N GLU A 1063 5.53 -18.19 53.99
CA GLU A 1063 5.32 -17.50 55.26
C GLU A 1063 6.46 -16.48 55.47
N HIS A 1064 6.12 -15.21 55.69
CA HIS A 1064 7.05 -14.08 55.85
C HIS A 1064 7.81 -13.60 54.60
N LYS A 1065 7.57 -14.17 53.41
CA LYS A 1065 8.13 -13.62 52.17
C LYS A 1065 7.39 -12.34 51.80
N VAL A 1066 8.15 -11.26 51.56
CA VAL A 1066 7.62 -10.06 50.93
C VAL A 1066 7.32 -10.40 49.48
N SER A 1067 6.04 -10.49 49.14
CA SER A 1067 5.61 -10.74 47.76
C SER A 1067 6.04 -9.56 46.89
N LEU A 1068 6.81 -9.85 45.85
CA LEU A 1068 6.99 -8.89 44.77
C LEU A 1068 5.62 -8.75 44.09
N VAL A 1069 5.17 -7.52 43.87
CA VAL A 1069 4.08 -7.26 42.93
C VAL A 1069 4.77 -6.89 41.62
N PRO A 1070 5.03 -7.85 40.74
CA PRO A 1070 5.57 -7.53 39.44
C PRO A 1070 4.57 -6.61 38.71
N PHE A 1071 5.06 -5.78 37.79
CA PHE A 1071 4.25 -4.94 36.89
C PHE A 1071 3.69 -3.62 37.49
N LEU A 1072 4.31 -3.09 38.54
CA LEU A 1072 4.12 -1.69 38.98
C LEU A 1072 5.05 -0.76 38.21
N SER A 1073 4.50 0.25 37.53
CA SER A 1073 5.30 1.32 36.91
C SER A 1073 5.83 2.28 37.99
N GLU A 1074 7.08 2.74 37.83
CA GLU A 1074 7.69 3.77 38.70
C GLU A 1074 6.93 5.10 38.66
N ASP A 1075 6.18 5.38 37.59
CA ASP A 1075 5.41 6.61 37.45
C ASP A 1075 4.19 6.68 38.35
N VAL A 1076 3.78 5.53 38.91
CA VAL A 1076 2.67 5.40 39.86
C VAL A 1076 3.18 5.21 41.29
N ALA A 1077 4.49 5.38 41.51
CA ALA A 1077 5.10 5.27 42.82
C ALA A 1077 4.67 6.41 43.77
N PHE A 1078 4.90 6.19 45.05
CA PHE A 1078 4.68 7.21 46.07
C PHE A 1078 5.87 8.17 46.14
N THR A 1079 5.59 9.47 46.03
CA THR A 1079 6.59 10.53 46.23
C THR A 1079 6.85 10.79 47.71
N GLU A 1080 5.83 10.61 48.55
CA GLU A 1080 5.91 10.79 49.99
C GLU A 1080 5.11 9.68 50.69
N LEU A 1081 5.59 9.21 51.85
CA LEU A 1081 4.89 8.27 52.71
C LEU A 1081 4.60 8.93 54.07
N TYR A 1082 3.35 8.86 54.50
CA TYR A 1082 2.85 9.41 55.76
C TYR A 1082 2.51 8.26 56.71
N PHE A 1083 3.18 8.25 57.86
CA PHE A 1083 2.95 7.24 58.90
C PHE A 1083 2.09 7.86 60.00
N TYR A 1084 1.01 7.19 60.38
CA TYR A 1084 0.15 7.65 61.47
C TYR A 1084 -0.26 6.48 62.37
N ALA A 1085 -0.39 6.79 63.65
CA ALA A 1085 -0.80 5.86 64.68
C ALA A 1085 -2.25 6.20 65.08
N GLU A 1086 -3.18 5.31 64.76
CA GLU A 1086 -4.59 5.47 65.11
C GLU A 1086 -4.88 4.72 66.41
N LYS A 1087 -5.32 5.45 67.44
CA LYS A 1087 -5.62 4.88 68.76
C LYS A 1087 -7.05 5.25 69.16
N ALA A 1088 -7.99 4.35 68.89
CA ALA A 1088 -9.35 4.48 69.40
C ALA A 1088 -9.41 4.12 70.91
N PRO A 1089 -10.26 4.78 71.72
CA PRO A 1089 -10.41 4.46 73.14
C PRO A 1089 -10.74 2.97 73.34
N GLY A 1090 -9.94 2.27 74.15
CA GLY A 1090 -10.10 0.84 74.43
C GLY A 1090 -9.52 -0.13 73.39
N LYS A 1091 -8.94 0.34 72.27
CA LYS A 1091 -8.30 -0.52 71.26
C LYS A 1091 -6.78 -0.32 71.21
N ARG A 1092 -6.05 -1.36 70.77
CA ARG A 1092 -4.60 -1.27 70.52
C ARG A 1092 -4.32 -0.25 69.41
N THR A 1093 -3.24 0.50 69.56
CA THR A 1093 -2.75 1.43 68.53
C THR A 1093 -2.45 0.67 67.24
N VAL A 1094 -3.11 1.08 66.17
CA VAL A 1094 -2.87 0.56 64.81
C VAL A 1094 -1.99 1.57 64.09
N TRP A 1095 -0.86 1.11 63.57
CA TRP A 1095 -0.02 1.93 62.70
C TRP A 1095 -0.50 1.77 61.26
N ALA A 1096 -0.62 2.87 60.54
CA ALA A 1096 -1.04 2.90 59.14
C ALA A 1096 -0.08 3.78 58.33
N VAL A 1097 0.07 3.42 57.06
CA VAL A 1097 0.91 4.13 56.10
C VAL A 1097 0.03 4.64 54.96
N LYS A 1098 0.19 5.92 54.63
CA LYS A 1098 -0.44 6.63 53.51
C LYS A 1098 0.64 7.01 52.51
N GLY A 1099 0.33 7.01 51.22
CA GLY A 1099 1.26 7.45 50.19
C GLY A 1099 0.67 8.57 49.35
N LYS A 1100 1.52 9.53 48.94
CA LYS A 1100 1.17 10.57 47.96
C LYS A 1100 1.64 10.11 46.58
N GLU A 1101 0.68 9.80 45.72
CA GLU A 1101 0.96 9.27 44.38
C GLU A 1101 1.58 10.36 43.48
N LYS A 1102 2.59 9.99 42.70
CA LYS A 1102 3.25 10.88 41.73
C LYS A 1102 2.30 11.36 40.63
N ALA A 1103 1.37 10.50 40.18
CA ALA A 1103 0.49 10.76 39.04
C ALA A 1103 -0.66 11.74 39.34
N THR A 1104 -1.21 11.76 40.57
CA THR A 1104 -2.41 12.55 40.89
C THR A 1104 -2.11 13.81 41.71
N GLY A 1105 -0.91 13.92 42.28
CA GLY A 1105 -0.50 15.04 43.16
C GLY A 1105 -1.31 15.18 44.45
N LYS A 1106 -2.34 14.34 44.64
CA LYS A 1106 -3.21 14.27 45.81
C LYS A 1106 -2.79 13.10 46.69
N ALA A 1107 -2.92 13.25 48.01
CA ALA A 1107 -2.83 12.12 48.91
C ALA A 1107 -4.02 11.18 48.63
N ALA A 1108 -3.77 10.03 48.01
CA ALA A 1108 -4.81 9.04 47.75
C ALA A 1108 -5.16 8.30 49.05
N VAL A 1109 -6.44 8.25 49.37
CA VAL A 1109 -6.96 7.56 50.57
C VAL A 1109 -7.23 6.10 50.21
N GLU A 1110 -6.18 5.32 49.99
CA GLU A 1110 -6.27 3.87 50.14
C GLU A 1110 -5.15 3.44 51.09
N SER A 1111 -5.54 2.95 52.27
CA SER A 1111 -4.60 2.51 53.29
C SER A 1111 -3.70 1.42 52.74
N LEU A 1112 -2.38 1.61 52.79
CA LEU A 1112 -1.40 0.53 52.62
C LEU A 1112 -1.46 -0.40 53.85
N ALA A 1113 -2.56 -1.15 53.98
CA ALA A 1113 -2.96 -2.08 55.05
C ALA A 1113 -2.80 -1.59 56.52
N PRO A 1114 -3.80 -1.83 57.40
CA PRO A 1114 -3.62 -1.61 58.84
C PRO A 1114 -2.57 -2.59 59.41
N ILE A 1115 -1.54 -2.07 60.09
CA ILE A 1115 -0.55 -2.89 60.80
C ILE A 1115 -1.19 -3.34 62.12
N SER A 1116 -1.94 -4.45 62.07
CA SER A 1116 -2.60 -5.05 63.24
C SER A 1116 -1.95 -6.38 63.64
N SER A 1117 -0.68 -6.36 64.08
CA SER A 1117 -0.03 -7.56 64.68
C SER A 1117 1.18 -7.21 65.55
N PRO A 1118 1.52 -7.99 66.61
CA PRO A 1118 2.53 -7.64 67.62
C PRO A 1118 3.99 -7.57 67.13
N ASN A 1119 4.27 -7.89 65.86
CA ASN A 1119 5.63 -7.99 65.32
C ASN A 1119 6.16 -6.68 64.70
N ALA A 1120 5.99 -5.56 65.40
CA ALA A 1120 6.60 -4.28 65.03
C ALA A 1120 8.14 -4.37 64.84
N ARG A 1121 8.80 -5.31 65.55
CA ARG A 1121 10.24 -5.58 65.42
C ARG A 1121 10.64 -6.18 64.06
N PHE A 1122 9.77 -6.93 63.40
CA PHE A 1122 10.06 -7.56 62.10
C PHE A 1122 10.12 -6.50 61.00
N TRP A 1123 9.13 -5.60 60.95
CA TRP A 1123 9.07 -4.52 59.96
C TRP A 1123 10.19 -3.49 60.10
N THR A 1124 10.66 -3.17 61.31
CA THR A 1124 11.87 -2.32 61.49
C THR A 1124 13.15 -2.94 60.93
N ARG A 1125 13.27 -4.28 60.90
CA ARG A 1125 14.43 -4.97 60.31
C ARG A 1125 14.31 -5.04 58.78
N THR A 1126 13.14 -5.38 58.26
CA THR A 1126 12.87 -5.41 56.81
C THR A 1126 13.01 -4.02 56.18
N TRP A 1127 12.54 -2.97 56.89
CA TRP A 1127 12.63 -1.59 56.42
C TRP A 1127 14.06 -1.03 56.43
N ARG A 1128 14.89 -1.40 57.43
CA ARG A 1128 16.33 -1.07 57.41
C ARG A 1128 17.11 -1.73 56.26
N SER A 1129 16.62 -2.86 55.73
CA SER A 1129 17.18 -3.47 54.52
C SER A 1129 16.73 -2.74 53.25
N ILE A 1130 15.47 -2.29 53.17
CA ILE A 1130 14.94 -1.54 52.02
C ILE A 1130 15.59 -0.14 51.91
N CYS A 1131 15.77 0.56 53.03
CA CYS A 1131 16.49 1.84 53.04
C CYS A 1131 18.01 1.71 52.83
N ARG A 1132 18.59 0.50 52.95
CA ARG A 1132 20.00 0.25 52.60
C ARG A 1132 20.20 -0.13 51.13
N MET A 1133 19.14 -0.48 50.40
CA MET A 1133 19.19 -0.74 48.95
C MET A 1133 18.99 0.52 48.11
N SER A 1134 18.66 1.66 48.73
CA SER A 1134 18.58 2.99 48.09
C SER A 1134 19.76 3.90 48.45
N ALA A 1135 20.85 3.33 48.96
CA ALA A 1135 22.15 3.98 49.12
C ALA A 1135 23.17 3.34 48.17
#